data_AF-A0A829EZB1-F1
#
_entry.id   AF-A0A829EZB1-F1
#
_cell.length_a   1.000
_cell.length_b   1.000
_cell.length_c   1.000
_cell.angle_alpha   90.00
_cell.angle_beta   90.00
_cell.angle_gamma   90.00
#
_symmetry.space_group_name_H-M   'P 1'
#
loop_
_entity.id
_entity.type
_entity.pdbx_description
1 polymer ?
#
loop_
_entity_poly.entity_id
_entity_poly.type
_entity_poly.pdbx_seq_one_letter_code
_entity_poly.pdbx_strand_id
1 'polypeptide(L)'
;MMNFKQLLLHVNARPFIDQARFGIEREGQRVDLAGNLAKTDHPAIFGDRSYHPYIQTDFSETQTEMITPVTDSIPELFQYLAAVYDVTARSIPKEEMIWPLSMPPALPEKDEEIIIAKLKNFEDVLYRRYLAKEYGKRKQMVSGIHFNFEFGDELLRTLFSHQEEFQDFSEFKTELYLKTARNFMRYRWMITYLFGASPMSEKNYFLDESHPQEPVRSIRNSALGYTNHPNVKVSYASMKQYLADIERMIEEGKLSEEKEFYTPLRFRGGKKVADLATTGVRYIELRNIDLNPYARLGINPEQVRFLQLFLMYMLWTEEKEDCDQWVAEGTTRNNKVALEQPSDQTEFHQEGREILEGMKQMLVELDWLDSLYLVEEALTQMDHPEQTLAAKLYQEAQLSSQQEVAVALGHQYYKESHERPYQLAGFREMELSTQIFMFDAIQKGVQVKVLDESDQFLRLQFQDHVEYVKNANMTSKDSYIVPLIMENKTVTKKVLKEAGFRVPGGAEFSSMEEAVKAYPRFAEQAFVIKPKSTNYGLGITIFKEGASLEDYQAGLAIAFREDSSVLVEEFMPGTEYRFFVIDGEVQAIMLRVPANVIGDSIRTVKELVEEKNSDPLRGTNHRAPLELIQLGELEQLMLKEQGLTIESVPQANQIVYLRENSNISTGGDSIDMTDEFSEAYKKIAVSAVEALGAKISGIDLIIPDKEIDPTTDKKAYGIIEANFNPAMHMHVYPFAGKGRRLTMNVLKLLYPEVF
;
A
#
# COMPACT_ATOMS: atom_id res chain seq x y z
N MET A 1 -41.22 -0.35 -22.35
CA MET A 1 -40.17 -1.17 -21.75
C MET A 1 -38.89 -0.40 -21.96
N MET A 2 -38.30 0.03 -20.86
CA MET A 2 -37.20 0.98 -20.81
C MET A 2 -36.03 0.52 -21.67
N ASN A 3 -35.58 1.38 -22.58
CA ASN A 3 -34.43 1.09 -23.44
C ASN A 3 -33.17 1.74 -22.86
N PHE A 4 -32.37 0.96 -22.14
CA PHE A 4 -31.13 1.47 -21.54
C PHE A 4 -30.12 1.98 -22.57
N LYS A 5 -30.04 1.38 -23.78
CA LYS A 5 -29.19 1.90 -24.85
C LYS A 5 -29.55 3.36 -25.19
N GLN A 6 -30.84 3.66 -25.34
CA GLN A 6 -31.30 5.03 -25.61
C GLN A 6 -31.02 5.99 -24.44
N LEU A 7 -31.16 5.53 -23.20
CA LEU A 7 -30.84 6.34 -22.02
C LEU A 7 -29.34 6.66 -21.94
N LEU A 8 -28.48 5.67 -22.21
CA LEU A 8 -27.02 5.84 -22.22
C LEU A 8 -26.55 6.77 -23.34
N LEU A 9 -27.25 6.77 -24.48
CA LEU A 9 -26.99 7.68 -25.61
C LEU A 9 -27.43 9.13 -25.35
N HIS A 10 -28.17 9.39 -24.27
CA HIS A 10 -28.63 10.73 -23.96
C HIS A 10 -27.43 11.66 -23.71
N VAL A 11 -27.47 12.86 -24.27
CA VAL A 11 -26.34 13.83 -24.21
C VAL A 11 -25.91 14.15 -22.78
N ASN A 12 -26.86 14.13 -21.83
CA ASN A 12 -26.58 14.38 -20.41
C ASN A 12 -25.86 13.22 -19.71
N ALA A 13 -25.92 11.99 -20.23
CA ALA A 13 -25.26 10.82 -19.64
C ALA A 13 -23.77 10.72 -20.02
N ARG A 14 -23.38 11.28 -21.17
CA ARG A 14 -22.01 11.20 -21.71
C ARG A 14 -20.90 11.56 -20.72
N PRO A 15 -20.97 12.65 -19.94
CA PRO A 15 -19.90 13.02 -19.01
C PRO A 15 -19.65 12.02 -17.87
N PHE A 16 -20.57 11.08 -17.67
CA PHE A 16 -20.56 10.16 -16.54
C PHE A 16 -20.41 8.69 -16.96
N ILE A 17 -20.22 8.42 -18.26
CA ILE A 17 -20.30 7.06 -18.81
C ILE A 17 -19.19 6.14 -18.28
N ASP A 18 -18.03 6.71 -17.96
CA ASP A 18 -16.85 6.01 -17.45
C ASP A 18 -16.75 6.04 -15.92
N GLN A 19 -17.67 6.71 -15.24
CA GLN A 19 -17.68 6.81 -13.78
C GLN A 19 -18.19 5.53 -13.15
N ALA A 20 -17.41 5.00 -12.22
CA ALA A 20 -17.74 3.82 -11.44
C ALA A 20 -16.93 3.80 -10.14
N ARG A 21 -17.37 2.97 -9.19
CA ARG A 21 -16.60 2.63 -7.99
C ARG A 21 -16.19 1.18 -8.04
N PHE A 22 -15.00 0.91 -7.49
CA PHE A 22 -14.34 -0.38 -7.61
C PHE A 22 -13.92 -0.92 -6.25
N GLY A 23 -13.89 -2.23 -6.11
CA GLY A 23 -13.24 -2.93 -5.02
C GLY A 23 -12.75 -4.30 -5.49
N ILE A 24 -11.68 -4.80 -4.88
CA ILE A 24 -11.12 -6.12 -5.15
C ILE A 24 -10.96 -6.88 -3.84
N GLU A 25 -11.38 -8.13 -3.85
CA GLU A 25 -10.97 -9.15 -2.87
C GLU A 25 -10.10 -10.14 -3.63
N ARG A 26 -8.86 -10.33 -3.17
CA ARG A 26 -7.86 -11.18 -3.82
C ARG A 26 -7.44 -12.28 -2.85
N GLU A 27 -7.84 -13.49 -3.16
CA GLU A 27 -7.51 -14.67 -2.37
C GLU A 27 -6.20 -15.27 -2.87
N GLY A 28 -5.47 -15.96 -2.01
CA GLY A 28 -4.36 -16.81 -2.42
C GLY A 28 -3.79 -17.63 -1.28
N GLN A 29 -3.30 -18.82 -1.61
CA GLN A 29 -2.68 -19.71 -0.64
C GLN A 29 -1.29 -19.20 -0.24
N ARG A 30 -0.96 -19.27 1.05
CA ARG A 30 0.43 -19.21 1.51
C ARG A 30 1.11 -20.54 1.23
N VAL A 31 2.30 -20.47 0.68
CA VAL A 31 3.18 -21.61 0.41
C VAL A 31 4.56 -21.34 0.95
N ASP A 32 5.34 -22.38 1.22
CA ASP A 32 6.78 -22.22 1.39
C ASP A 32 7.44 -21.78 0.08
N LEU A 33 8.71 -21.36 0.15
CA LEU A 33 9.48 -20.96 -1.03
C LEU A 33 9.68 -22.09 -2.07
N ALA A 34 9.40 -23.35 -1.74
CA ALA A 34 9.41 -24.46 -2.70
C ALA A 34 8.03 -24.74 -3.33
N GLY A 35 7.00 -23.95 -2.98
CA GLY A 35 5.64 -24.10 -3.48
C GLY A 35 4.78 -25.12 -2.76
N ASN A 36 5.21 -25.64 -1.60
CA ASN A 36 4.38 -26.53 -0.80
C ASN A 36 3.42 -25.71 0.06
N LEU A 37 2.19 -26.18 0.25
CA LEU A 37 1.19 -25.51 1.09
C LEU A 37 1.76 -25.23 2.50
N ALA A 38 1.62 -23.99 2.97
CA ALA A 38 2.09 -23.59 4.29
C ALA A 38 1.40 -24.42 5.40
N LYS A 39 2.11 -24.63 6.50
CA LYS A 39 1.60 -25.35 7.69
C LYS A 39 1.48 -24.46 8.93
N THR A 40 1.75 -23.17 8.76
CA THR A 40 1.78 -22.16 9.81
C THR A 40 0.42 -21.50 9.95
N ASP A 41 0.13 -20.99 11.14
CA ASP A 41 -1.10 -20.25 11.41
C ASP A 41 -1.09 -18.86 10.76
N HIS A 42 -2.25 -18.21 10.73
CA HIS A 42 -2.35 -16.81 10.30
C HIS A 42 -1.37 -15.96 11.12
N PRO A 43 -0.49 -15.16 10.49
CA PRO A 43 0.58 -14.45 11.19
C PRO A 43 0.05 -13.53 12.29
N ALA A 44 0.54 -13.73 13.53
CA ALA A 44 0.13 -12.93 14.69
C ALA A 44 0.58 -11.45 14.62
N ILE A 45 1.39 -11.08 13.63
CA ILE A 45 1.78 -9.70 13.39
C ILE A 45 0.64 -8.85 12.80
N PHE A 46 -0.32 -9.48 12.11
CA PHE A 46 -1.50 -8.78 11.61
C PHE A 46 -2.42 -8.33 12.75
N GLY A 47 -3.25 -7.33 12.47
CA GLY A 47 -4.40 -7.02 13.31
C GLY A 47 -5.38 -8.20 13.41
N ASP A 48 -6.26 -8.18 14.41
CA ASP A 48 -7.21 -9.27 14.60
C ASP A 48 -8.24 -9.37 13.45
N ARG A 49 -8.44 -10.59 12.96
CA ARG A 49 -9.38 -10.90 11.87
C ARG A 49 -10.83 -10.46 12.14
N SER A 50 -11.23 -10.28 13.40
CA SER A 50 -12.59 -9.81 13.74
C SER A 50 -12.87 -8.37 13.32
N TYR A 51 -11.83 -7.56 13.08
CA TYR A 51 -11.99 -6.18 12.64
C TYR A 51 -11.17 -5.83 11.39
N HIS A 52 -10.18 -6.65 11.03
CA HIS A 52 -9.20 -6.28 9.99
C HIS A 52 -9.88 -6.08 8.63
N PRO A 53 -9.84 -4.86 8.05
CA PRO A 53 -10.58 -4.56 6.82
C PRO A 53 -9.84 -5.01 5.56
N TYR A 54 -8.52 -5.18 5.63
CA TYR A 54 -7.67 -5.46 4.46
C TYR A 54 -7.16 -6.89 4.31
N ILE A 55 -6.86 -7.59 5.41
CA ILE A 55 -6.14 -8.87 5.39
C ILE A 55 -6.90 -9.83 6.28
N GLN A 56 -7.45 -10.87 5.68
CA GLN A 56 -8.22 -11.90 6.35
C GLN A 56 -7.80 -13.29 5.87
N THR A 57 -8.59 -14.29 6.23
CA THR A 57 -8.52 -15.65 5.69
C THR A 57 -9.91 -16.04 5.24
N ASP A 58 -10.03 -16.60 4.05
CA ASP A 58 -11.30 -17.12 3.55
C ASP A 58 -11.63 -18.47 4.23
N PHE A 59 -11.54 -19.60 3.52
CA PHE A 59 -11.93 -20.89 4.09
C PHE A 59 -10.84 -21.51 4.98
N SER A 60 -9.61 -21.56 4.48
CA SER A 60 -8.45 -22.21 5.13
C SER A 60 -7.57 -21.19 5.87
N GLU A 61 -6.87 -21.65 6.91
CA GLU A 61 -5.86 -20.86 7.65
C GLU A 61 -4.67 -20.43 6.76
N THR A 62 -4.47 -21.15 5.65
CA THR A 62 -3.44 -20.85 4.63
C THR A 62 -3.93 -19.92 3.53
N GLN A 63 -5.25 -19.74 3.38
CA GLN A 63 -5.86 -19.00 2.28
C GLN A 63 -6.06 -17.56 2.68
N THR A 64 -5.03 -16.74 2.44
CA THR A 64 -5.08 -15.31 2.76
C THR A 64 -5.97 -14.59 1.77
N GLU A 65 -6.83 -13.71 2.29
CA GLU A 65 -7.71 -12.85 1.53
C GLU A 65 -7.28 -11.39 1.71
N MET A 66 -7.05 -10.68 0.61
CA MET A 66 -6.63 -9.29 0.57
C MET A 66 -7.73 -8.42 -0.03
N ILE A 67 -8.26 -7.50 0.76
CA ILE A 67 -9.45 -6.71 0.45
C ILE A 67 -9.04 -5.25 0.29
N THR A 68 -9.39 -4.63 -0.82
CA THR A 68 -9.18 -3.18 -1.01
C THR A 68 -10.31 -2.38 -0.37
N PRO A 69 -10.08 -1.11 0.03
CA PRO A 69 -11.18 -0.19 0.20
C PRO A 69 -11.92 0.02 -1.14
N VAL A 70 -13.12 0.60 -1.07
CA VAL A 70 -13.84 1.06 -2.26
C VAL A 70 -13.17 2.34 -2.77
N THR A 71 -12.87 2.39 -4.07
CA THR A 71 -12.19 3.50 -4.73
C THR A 71 -13.03 4.08 -5.87
N ASP A 72 -12.77 5.34 -6.23
CA ASP A 72 -13.50 6.03 -7.29
C ASP A 72 -12.77 5.95 -8.66
N SER A 73 -11.60 5.30 -8.70
CA SER A 73 -10.83 5.11 -9.92
C SER A 73 -10.01 3.82 -9.93
N ILE A 74 -9.69 3.32 -11.12
CA ILE A 74 -8.81 2.16 -11.31
C ILE A 74 -7.38 2.44 -10.82
N PRO A 75 -6.74 3.60 -11.08
CA PRO A 75 -5.43 3.91 -10.50
C PRO A 75 -5.42 3.79 -8.98
N GLU A 76 -6.39 4.42 -8.29
CA GLU A 76 -6.50 4.37 -6.83
C GLU A 76 -6.72 2.92 -6.32
N LEU A 77 -7.55 2.13 -7.02
CA LEU A 77 -7.75 0.71 -6.72
C LEU A 77 -6.41 -0.05 -6.69
N PHE A 78 -5.57 0.19 -7.70
CA PHE A 78 -4.27 -0.47 -7.82
C PHE A 78 -3.23 0.08 -6.85
N GLN A 79 -3.33 1.34 -6.43
CA GLN A 79 -2.49 1.86 -5.33
C GLN A 79 -2.76 1.06 -4.05
N TYR A 80 -4.04 0.89 -3.67
CA TYR A 80 -4.42 0.14 -2.48
C TYR A 80 -4.15 -1.36 -2.61
N LEU A 81 -4.48 -1.99 -3.74
CA LEU A 81 -4.24 -3.41 -3.95
C LEU A 81 -2.74 -3.73 -3.85
N ALA A 82 -1.90 -2.89 -4.45
CA ALA A 82 -0.45 -3.04 -4.36
C ALA A 82 0.05 -2.88 -2.92
N ALA A 83 -0.44 -1.88 -2.19
CA ALA A 83 -0.07 -1.65 -0.80
C ALA A 83 -0.48 -2.82 0.12
N VAL A 84 -1.71 -3.32 0.00
CA VAL A 84 -2.21 -4.45 0.79
C VAL A 84 -1.45 -5.74 0.46
N TYR A 85 -1.14 -5.97 -0.82
CA TYR A 85 -0.31 -7.11 -1.24
C TYR A 85 1.09 -7.03 -0.64
N ASP A 86 1.76 -5.88 -0.76
CA ASP A 86 3.08 -5.61 -0.19
C ASP A 86 3.12 -5.84 1.32
N VAL A 87 2.11 -5.33 2.04
CA VAL A 87 2.00 -5.49 3.49
C VAL A 87 1.83 -6.96 3.83
N THR A 88 0.96 -7.67 3.13
CA THR A 88 0.73 -9.10 3.33
C THR A 88 2.00 -9.91 3.07
N ALA A 89 2.60 -9.76 1.90
CA ALA A 89 3.79 -10.50 1.47
C ALA A 89 5.01 -10.27 2.38
N ARG A 90 5.16 -9.08 2.96
CA ARG A 90 6.24 -8.76 3.91
C ARG A 90 5.95 -9.12 5.36
N SER A 91 4.70 -9.47 5.69
CA SER A 91 4.26 -9.78 7.05
C SER A 91 4.06 -11.27 7.31
N ILE A 92 3.96 -12.08 6.26
CA ILE A 92 4.06 -13.55 6.37
C ILE A 92 5.50 -13.98 6.73
N PRO A 93 5.71 -15.21 7.22
CA PRO A 93 7.07 -15.72 7.47
C PRO A 93 7.98 -15.58 6.24
N LYS A 94 9.26 -15.26 6.46
CA LYS A 94 10.24 -15.04 5.38
C LYS A 94 10.48 -16.24 4.47
N GLU A 95 10.14 -17.44 4.96
CA GLU A 95 10.25 -18.68 4.19
C GLU A 95 8.96 -19.03 3.44
N GLU A 96 8.00 -18.11 3.41
CA GLU A 96 6.74 -18.24 2.71
C GLU A 96 6.56 -17.17 1.63
N MET A 97 5.75 -17.50 0.64
CA MET A 97 5.28 -16.59 -0.40
C MET A 97 3.80 -16.83 -0.69
N ILE A 98 3.18 -15.92 -1.45
CA ILE A 98 1.80 -16.06 -1.87
C ILE A 98 1.75 -16.79 -3.21
N TRP A 99 1.00 -17.89 -3.27
CA TRP A 99 0.78 -18.67 -4.48
C TRP A 99 0.07 -17.82 -5.56
N PRO A 100 0.54 -17.85 -6.83
CA PRO A 100 0.01 -16.98 -7.87
C PRO A 100 -1.18 -17.58 -8.65
N LEU A 101 -1.50 -18.86 -8.51
CA LEU A 101 -2.55 -19.52 -9.30
C LEU A 101 -3.88 -19.65 -8.53
N SER A 102 -4.98 -19.70 -9.29
CA SER A 102 -6.32 -20.00 -8.74
C SER A 102 -6.42 -21.42 -8.21
N MET A 103 -5.84 -22.38 -8.94
CA MET A 103 -5.74 -23.76 -8.47
C MET A 103 -4.69 -23.84 -7.37
N PRO A 104 -4.98 -24.52 -6.24
CA PRO A 104 -4.05 -24.59 -5.13
C PRO A 104 -2.77 -25.35 -5.52
N PRO A 105 -1.67 -25.17 -4.76
CA PRO A 105 -0.52 -26.07 -4.84
C PRO A 105 -0.93 -27.50 -4.48
N ALA A 106 0.00 -28.45 -4.59
CA ALA A 106 -0.25 -29.82 -4.16
C ALA A 106 -0.84 -29.87 -2.75
N LEU A 107 -2.01 -30.47 -2.61
CA LEU A 107 -2.72 -30.56 -1.34
C LEU A 107 -2.24 -31.78 -0.54
N PRO A 108 -2.37 -31.78 0.80
CA PRO A 108 -2.08 -32.95 1.62
C PRO A 108 -2.92 -34.17 1.21
N GLU A 109 -2.41 -35.38 1.41
CA GLU A 109 -3.17 -36.61 1.16
C GLU A 109 -4.36 -36.75 2.12
N LYS A 110 -4.16 -36.36 3.39
CA LYS A 110 -5.18 -36.41 4.44
C LYS A 110 -5.96 -35.10 4.50
N ASP A 111 -7.28 -35.18 4.44
CA ASP A 111 -8.17 -34.02 4.50
C ASP A 111 -8.07 -33.27 5.85
N GLU A 112 -7.69 -33.95 6.93
CA GLU A 112 -7.51 -33.35 8.26
C GLU A 112 -6.34 -32.35 8.30
N GLU A 113 -5.37 -32.49 7.40
CA GLU A 113 -4.21 -31.58 7.29
C GLU A 113 -4.56 -30.27 6.58
N ILE A 114 -5.72 -30.18 5.92
CA ILE A 114 -6.29 -28.91 5.45
C ILE A 114 -7.00 -28.26 6.64
N ILE A 115 -6.37 -27.22 7.19
CA ILE A 115 -6.82 -26.54 8.41
C ILE A 115 -7.83 -25.45 8.07
N ILE A 116 -9.06 -25.62 8.54
CA ILE A 116 -10.09 -24.57 8.48
C ILE A 116 -9.61 -23.36 9.28
N ALA A 117 -9.90 -22.15 8.77
CA ALA A 117 -9.55 -20.89 9.41
C ALA A 117 -9.89 -20.86 10.91
N LYS A 118 -8.90 -20.52 11.73
CA LYS A 118 -8.97 -20.46 13.19
C LYS A 118 -9.54 -19.12 13.66
N LEU A 119 -10.84 -18.94 13.48
CA LEU A 119 -11.53 -17.68 13.82
C LEU A 119 -11.98 -17.65 15.28
N LYS A 120 -12.03 -16.44 15.87
CA LYS A 120 -12.54 -16.22 17.24
C LYS A 120 -14.04 -16.46 17.34
N ASN A 121 -14.81 -16.07 16.32
CA ASN A 121 -16.23 -16.30 16.27
C ASN A 121 -16.53 -17.77 15.96
N PHE A 122 -17.17 -18.44 16.91
CA PHE A 122 -17.47 -19.87 16.80
C PHE A 122 -18.46 -20.19 15.66
N GLU A 123 -19.42 -19.29 15.38
CA GLU A 123 -20.39 -19.46 14.30
C GLU A 123 -19.72 -19.51 12.92
N ASP A 124 -18.70 -18.67 12.71
CA ASP A 124 -17.94 -18.63 11.45
C ASP A 124 -17.11 -19.89 11.22
N VAL A 125 -16.63 -20.52 12.30
CA VAL A 125 -15.93 -21.81 12.25
C VAL A 125 -16.92 -22.95 12.00
N LEU A 126 -18.09 -22.93 12.66
CA LEU A 126 -19.15 -23.92 12.43
C LEU A 126 -19.63 -23.91 10.98
N TYR A 127 -19.84 -22.73 10.40
CA TYR A 127 -20.24 -22.58 9.01
C TYR A 127 -19.22 -23.21 8.05
N ARG A 128 -17.92 -22.97 8.24
CA ARG A 128 -16.87 -23.60 7.42
C ARG A 128 -16.80 -25.11 7.61
N ARG A 129 -17.05 -25.62 8.82
CA ARG A 129 -17.14 -27.08 9.06
C ARG A 129 -18.33 -27.70 8.34
N TYR A 130 -19.46 -27.00 8.30
CA TYR A 130 -20.62 -27.41 7.50
C TYR A 130 -20.26 -27.44 6.00
N LEU A 131 -19.68 -26.36 5.46
CA LEU A 131 -19.23 -26.31 4.06
C LEU A 131 -18.24 -27.43 3.71
N ALA A 132 -17.30 -27.73 4.62
CA ALA A 132 -16.35 -28.82 4.47
C ALA A 132 -17.03 -30.19 4.39
N LYS A 133 -18.14 -30.37 5.12
CA LYS A 133 -18.91 -31.61 5.11
C LYS A 133 -19.76 -31.77 3.85
N GLU A 134 -20.39 -30.69 3.38
CA GLU A 134 -21.28 -30.72 2.22
C GLU A 134 -20.51 -30.77 0.89
N TYR A 135 -19.44 -29.98 0.75
CA TYR A 135 -18.71 -29.81 -0.53
C TYR A 135 -17.29 -30.38 -0.52
N GLY A 136 -16.78 -30.82 0.64
CA GLY A 136 -15.39 -31.22 0.83
C GLY A 136 -14.45 -30.02 1.00
N LYS A 137 -13.29 -30.23 1.65
CA LYS A 137 -12.32 -29.15 1.90
C LYS A 137 -11.54 -28.74 0.65
N ARG A 138 -11.26 -29.70 -0.26
CA ARG A 138 -10.35 -29.48 -1.40
C ARG A 138 -10.87 -28.45 -2.39
N LYS A 139 -12.17 -28.47 -2.70
CA LYS A 139 -12.80 -27.47 -3.58
C LYS A 139 -12.76 -26.06 -3.01
N GLN A 140 -12.76 -25.94 -1.67
CA GLN A 140 -12.68 -24.66 -0.97
C GLN A 140 -11.26 -24.06 -0.99
N MET A 141 -10.25 -24.84 -1.38
CA MET A 141 -8.85 -24.36 -1.46
C MET A 141 -8.56 -23.56 -2.73
N VAL A 142 -9.50 -23.53 -3.68
CA VAL A 142 -9.41 -22.71 -4.88
C VAL A 142 -9.52 -21.24 -4.50
N SER A 143 -8.66 -20.40 -5.08
CA SER A 143 -8.63 -18.95 -4.84
C SER A 143 -8.99 -18.19 -6.11
N GLY A 144 -9.39 -16.93 -5.97
CA GLY A 144 -9.56 -16.04 -7.11
C GLY A 144 -9.63 -14.56 -6.75
N ILE A 145 -10.17 -13.80 -7.70
CA ILE A 145 -10.53 -12.39 -7.52
C ILE A 145 -12.05 -12.29 -7.39
N HIS A 146 -12.52 -11.55 -6.38
CA HIS A 146 -13.84 -10.95 -6.39
C HIS A 146 -13.72 -9.50 -6.84
N PHE A 147 -14.42 -9.15 -7.91
CA PHE A 147 -14.44 -7.79 -8.44
C PHE A 147 -15.77 -7.12 -8.10
N ASN A 148 -15.70 -6.14 -7.20
CA ASN A 148 -16.82 -5.34 -6.75
C ASN A 148 -16.96 -4.11 -7.66
N PHE A 149 -18.14 -3.94 -8.27
CA PHE A 149 -18.41 -2.88 -9.23
C PHE A 149 -19.72 -2.15 -8.93
N GLU A 150 -19.64 -0.81 -8.88
CA GLU A 150 -20.79 0.08 -8.80
C GLU A 150 -20.76 1.10 -9.95
N PHE A 151 -21.89 1.27 -10.65
CA PHE A 151 -22.03 2.36 -11.63
C PHE A 151 -22.00 3.72 -10.93
N GLY A 152 -21.42 4.74 -11.56
CA GLY A 152 -21.32 6.08 -11.00
C GLY A 152 -22.68 6.65 -10.60
N ASP A 153 -22.76 7.28 -9.42
CA ASP A 153 -24.02 7.81 -8.87
C ASP A 153 -24.64 8.86 -9.80
N GLU A 154 -23.82 9.74 -10.39
CA GLU A 154 -24.25 10.76 -11.35
C GLU A 154 -24.80 10.16 -12.65
N LEU A 155 -24.18 9.08 -13.16
CA LEU A 155 -24.71 8.34 -14.30
C LEU A 155 -26.10 7.78 -13.96
N LEU A 156 -26.21 7.07 -12.84
CA LEU A 156 -27.47 6.44 -12.43
C LEU A 156 -28.59 7.47 -12.24
N ARG A 157 -28.31 8.60 -11.57
CA ARG A 157 -29.28 9.70 -11.38
C ARG A 157 -29.70 10.31 -12.71
N THR A 158 -28.76 10.49 -13.62
CA THR A 158 -29.03 11.03 -14.96
C THR A 158 -29.93 10.10 -15.75
N LEU A 159 -29.66 8.78 -15.76
CA LEU A 159 -30.51 7.81 -16.45
C LEU A 159 -31.93 7.78 -15.82
N PHE A 160 -32.02 7.82 -14.49
CA PHE A 160 -33.29 7.85 -13.76
C PHE A 160 -34.16 9.07 -14.11
N SER A 161 -33.56 10.25 -14.30
CA SER A 161 -34.31 11.46 -14.61
C SER A 161 -34.84 11.53 -16.05
N HIS A 162 -34.38 10.64 -16.94
CA HIS A 162 -34.75 10.62 -18.36
C HIS A 162 -35.61 9.40 -18.74
N GLN A 163 -36.03 8.61 -17.76
CA GLN A 163 -36.98 7.51 -17.93
C GLN A 163 -38.32 7.85 -17.25
N GLU A 164 -39.42 7.25 -17.73
CA GLU A 164 -40.77 7.51 -17.23
C GLU A 164 -41.40 6.31 -16.50
N GLU A 165 -40.76 5.13 -16.51
CA GLU A 165 -41.31 3.87 -16.02
C GLU A 165 -41.22 3.72 -14.49
N PHE A 166 -40.15 4.19 -13.86
CA PHE A 166 -39.88 4.09 -12.43
C PHE A 166 -40.03 5.43 -11.72
N GLN A 167 -40.70 5.43 -10.58
CA GLN A 167 -40.86 6.61 -9.71
C GLN A 167 -39.92 6.60 -8.51
N ASP A 168 -39.43 5.42 -8.12
CA ASP A 168 -38.47 5.24 -7.05
C ASP A 168 -37.06 4.94 -7.62
N PHE A 169 -36.06 5.67 -7.13
CA PHE A 169 -34.68 5.54 -7.60
C PHE A 169 -34.06 4.18 -7.25
N SER A 170 -34.42 3.60 -6.10
CA SER A 170 -33.90 2.31 -5.65
C SER A 170 -34.49 1.15 -6.47
N GLU A 171 -35.76 1.24 -6.87
CA GLU A 171 -36.39 0.29 -7.80
C GLU A 171 -35.74 0.37 -9.19
N PHE A 172 -35.53 1.57 -9.73
CA PHE A 172 -34.81 1.77 -10.99
C PHE A 172 -33.39 1.18 -10.94
N LYS A 173 -32.64 1.49 -9.88
CA LYS A 173 -31.27 0.98 -9.68
C LYS A 173 -31.28 -0.56 -9.61
N THR A 174 -32.23 -1.13 -8.88
CA THR A 174 -32.42 -2.59 -8.80
C THR A 174 -32.67 -3.21 -10.18
N GLU A 175 -33.57 -2.65 -10.99
CA GLU A 175 -33.85 -3.18 -12.33
C GLU A 175 -32.64 -3.06 -13.27
N LEU A 176 -31.92 -1.93 -13.21
CA LEU A 176 -30.68 -1.74 -13.96
C LEU A 176 -29.66 -2.85 -13.64
N TYR A 177 -29.42 -3.14 -12.36
CA TYR A 177 -28.51 -4.20 -11.96
C TYR A 177 -29.01 -5.60 -12.30
N LEU A 178 -30.32 -5.85 -12.21
CA LEU A 178 -30.89 -7.12 -12.63
C LEU A 178 -30.68 -7.37 -14.12
N LYS A 179 -30.92 -6.37 -14.99
CA LYS A 179 -30.61 -6.47 -16.43
C LYS A 179 -29.13 -6.74 -16.68
N THR A 180 -28.25 -5.94 -16.06
CA THR A 180 -26.79 -6.14 -16.16
C THR A 180 -26.40 -7.55 -15.74
N ALA A 181 -26.98 -8.05 -14.65
CA ALA A 181 -26.69 -9.39 -14.13
C ALA A 181 -27.19 -10.50 -15.06
N ARG A 182 -28.41 -10.41 -15.61
CA ARG A 182 -28.94 -11.42 -16.54
C ARG A 182 -28.08 -11.53 -17.79
N ASN A 183 -27.71 -10.40 -18.39
CA ASN A 183 -26.81 -10.36 -19.54
C ASN A 183 -25.40 -10.83 -19.19
N PHE A 184 -24.85 -10.41 -18.04
CA PHE A 184 -23.56 -10.91 -17.57
C PHE A 184 -23.60 -12.43 -17.43
N MET A 185 -24.63 -12.99 -16.78
CA MET A 185 -24.77 -14.43 -16.62
C MET A 185 -24.88 -15.16 -17.97
N ARG A 186 -25.53 -14.57 -18.98
CA ARG A 186 -25.58 -15.13 -20.34
C ARG A 186 -24.23 -15.15 -21.05
N TYR A 187 -23.43 -14.09 -20.87
CA TYR A 187 -22.22 -13.84 -21.66
C TYR A 187 -20.91 -13.97 -20.88
N ARG A 188 -20.95 -14.34 -19.59
CA ARG A 188 -19.76 -14.51 -18.72
C ARG A 188 -18.73 -15.49 -19.27
N TRP A 189 -19.16 -16.40 -20.15
CA TRP A 189 -18.26 -17.30 -20.86
C TRP A 189 -17.18 -16.55 -21.64
N MET A 190 -17.42 -15.30 -22.07
CA MET A 190 -16.42 -14.41 -22.67
C MET A 190 -15.27 -14.10 -21.70
N ILE A 191 -15.59 -13.83 -20.43
CA ILE A 191 -14.60 -13.57 -19.39
C ILE A 191 -13.80 -14.84 -19.10
N THR A 192 -14.47 -16.00 -19.02
CA THR A 192 -13.79 -17.29 -18.86
C THR A 192 -12.95 -17.65 -20.08
N TYR A 193 -13.36 -17.27 -21.30
CA TYR A 193 -12.60 -17.50 -22.52
C TYR A 193 -11.30 -16.67 -22.53
N LEU A 194 -11.42 -15.36 -22.33
CA LEU A 194 -10.29 -14.43 -22.41
C LEU A 194 -9.33 -14.57 -21.21
N PHE A 195 -9.89 -14.71 -20.01
CA PHE A 195 -9.14 -14.58 -18.75
C PHE A 195 -9.17 -15.84 -17.87
N GLY A 196 -9.67 -16.98 -18.36
CA GLY A 196 -9.52 -18.25 -17.67
C GLY A 196 -8.04 -18.58 -17.46
N ALA A 197 -7.67 -19.00 -16.25
CA ALA A 197 -6.27 -19.22 -15.87
C ALA A 197 -6.10 -20.37 -14.87
N SER A 198 -6.92 -21.42 -15.02
CA SER A 198 -6.87 -22.61 -14.17
C SER A 198 -6.88 -23.91 -15.00
N PRO A 199 -5.88 -24.14 -15.86
CA PRO A 199 -5.96 -25.20 -16.86
C PRO A 199 -5.73 -26.61 -16.32
N MET A 200 -4.95 -26.74 -15.25
CA MET A 200 -4.62 -28.00 -14.61
C MET A 200 -4.67 -27.88 -13.08
N SER A 201 -4.82 -29.01 -12.40
CA SER A 201 -4.78 -29.08 -10.94
C SER A 201 -3.53 -29.79 -10.45
N GLU A 202 -2.95 -29.34 -9.34
CA GLU A 202 -1.87 -30.06 -8.69
C GLU A 202 -2.36 -31.33 -7.98
N LYS A 203 -1.40 -32.15 -7.52
CA LYS A 203 -1.67 -33.43 -6.85
C LYS A 203 -2.66 -33.27 -5.71
N ASN A 204 -3.50 -34.30 -5.56
CA ASN A 204 -4.50 -34.44 -4.51
C ASN A 204 -5.61 -33.38 -4.53
N TYR A 205 -5.75 -32.53 -5.56
CA TYR A 205 -6.97 -31.71 -5.66
C TYR A 205 -8.20 -32.57 -5.97
N PHE A 206 -8.10 -33.41 -7.01
CA PHE A 206 -9.03 -34.52 -7.26
C PHE A 206 -8.47 -35.79 -6.62
N LEU A 207 -9.32 -36.54 -5.92
CA LEU A 207 -8.97 -37.85 -5.34
C LEU A 207 -9.58 -39.02 -6.11
N ASP A 208 -10.50 -38.74 -7.03
CA ASP A 208 -11.20 -39.70 -7.87
C ASP A 208 -10.92 -39.45 -9.36
N GLU A 209 -11.55 -40.22 -10.23
CA GLU A 209 -11.43 -40.09 -11.69
C GLU A 209 -12.18 -38.87 -12.26
N SER A 210 -12.68 -37.94 -11.42
CA SER A 210 -13.40 -36.74 -11.88
C SER A 210 -12.50 -35.63 -12.42
N HIS A 211 -11.18 -35.81 -12.39
CA HIS A 211 -10.25 -34.85 -12.96
C HIS A 211 -10.37 -34.75 -14.50
N PRO A 212 -10.14 -33.58 -15.10
CA PRO A 212 -9.97 -33.47 -16.54
C PRO A 212 -8.85 -34.39 -17.03
N GLN A 213 -9.08 -35.14 -18.10
CA GLN A 213 -8.04 -36.01 -18.69
C GLN A 213 -7.02 -35.22 -19.51
N GLU A 214 -7.46 -34.12 -20.10
CA GLU A 214 -6.65 -33.14 -20.82
C GLU A 214 -6.77 -31.78 -20.14
N PRO A 215 -5.78 -30.90 -20.26
CA PRO A 215 -5.85 -29.52 -19.79
C PRO A 215 -7.05 -28.79 -20.38
N VAL A 216 -7.74 -28.03 -19.54
CA VAL A 216 -8.92 -27.25 -19.92
C VAL A 216 -8.64 -25.76 -19.79
N ARG A 217 -9.56 -24.88 -20.17
CA ARG A 217 -9.35 -23.44 -20.04
C ARG A 217 -9.43 -22.95 -18.59
N SER A 218 -10.43 -23.41 -17.85
CA SER A 218 -10.64 -22.98 -16.46
C SER A 218 -11.41 -24.03 -15.66
N ILE A 219 -10.69 -24.83 -14.86
CA ILE A 219 -11.30 -25.78 -13.92
C ILE A 219 -12.20 -25.02 -12.94
N ARG A 220 -11.74 -23.87 -12.42
CA ARG A 220 -12.45 -23.06 -11.41
C ARG A 220 -13.84 -22.62 -11.89
N ASN A 221 -13.97 -22.26 -13.16
CA ASN A 221 -15.24 -21.78 -13.74
C ASN A 221 -16.09 -22.88 -14.40
N SER A 222 -15.66 -24.14 -14.32
CA SER A 222 -16.41 -25.30 -14.79
C SER A 222 -17.26 -25.93 -13.68
N ALA A 223 -18.05 -26.94 -14.03
CA ALA A 223 -18.76 -27.80 -13.07
C ALA A 223 -17.83 -28.59 -12.13
N LEU A 224 -16.53 -28.69 -12.46
CA LEU A 224 -15.52 -29.34 -11.62
C LEU A 224 -14.97 -28.41 -10.53
N GLY A 225 -15.21 -27.09 -10.66
CA GLY A 225 -14.92 -26.10 -9.64
C GLY A 225 -15.91 -26.13 -8.48
N TYR A 226 -15.93 -25.05 -7.70
CA TYR A 226 -16.90 -24.88 -6.63
C TYR A 226 -18.25 -24.43 -7.21
N THR A 227 -19.31 -25.24 -7.01
CA THR A 227 -20.68 -24.94 -7.43
C THR A 227 -21.64 -25.49 -6.36
N ASN A 228 -22.78 -24.83 -6.13
CA ASN A 228 -23.84 -25.43 -5.32
C ASN A 228 -24.43 -26.66 -6.04
N HIS A 229 -25.18 -27.47 -5.30
CA HIS A 229 -25.88 -28.62 -5.87
C HIS A 229 -26.88 -28.22 -6.99
N PRO A 230 -27.05 -29.02 -8.06
CA PRO A 230 -27.93 -28.69 -9.20
C PRO A 230 -29.41 -28.45 -8.88
N ASN A 231 -29.86 -28.85 -7.68
CA ASN A 231 -31.22 -28.66 -7.18
C ASN A 231 -31.44 -27.28 -6.52
N VAL A 232 -30.39 -26.48 -6.34
CA VAL A 232 -30.45 -25.08 -5.91
C VAL A 232 -30.76 -24.22 -7.13
N LYS A 233 -31.96 -23.63 -7.17
CA LYS A 233 -32.43 -22.80 -8.28
C LYS A 233 -33.02 -21.50 -7.76
N VAL A 234 -32.53 -20.39 -8.29
CA VAL A 234 -32.91 -19.02 -7.92
C VAL A 234 -33.14 -18.22 -9.20
N SER A 235 -34.32 -17.60 -9.31
CA SER A 235 -34.71 -16.80 -10.46
C SER A 235 -34.08 -15.40 -10.44
N TYR A 236 -33.74 -14.88 -11.62
CA TYR A 236 -33.26 -13.50 -11.83
C TYR A 236 -34.34 -12.59 -12.43
N ALA A 237 -35.59 -13.07 -12.50
CA ALA A 237 -36.70 -12.32 -13.09
C ALA A 237 -37.06 -11.04 -12.30
N SER A 238 -36.95 -11.07 -10.97
CA SER A 238 -37.11 -9.88 -10.12
C SER A 238 -36.39 -10.07 -8.79
N MET A 239 -36.05 -8.97 -8.12
CA MET A 239 -35.41 -9.03 -6.80
C MET A 239 -36.29 -9.72 -5.76
N LYS A 240 -37.62 -9.53 -5.84
CA LYS A 240 -38.57 -10.20 -4.96
C LYS A 240 -38.53 -11.72 -5.13
N GLN A 241 -38.52 -12.21 -6.37
CA GLN A 241 -38.45 -13.64 -6.65
C GLN A 241 -37.08 -14.21 -6.27
N TYR A 242 -36.00 -13.49 -6.56
CA TYR A 242 -34.64 -13.85 -6.19
C TYR A 242 -34.51 -14.12 -4.69
N LEU A 243 -35.00 -13.21 -3.85
CA LEU A 243 -34.97 -13.36 -2.39
C LEU A 243 -35.88 -14.49 -1.89
N ALA A 244 -37.11 -14.57 -2.43
CA ALA A 244 -38.06 -15.62 -2.06
C ALA A 244 -37.55 -17.04 -2.42
N ASP A 245 -36.85 -17.17 -3.55
CA ASP A 245 -36.25 -18.44 -3.95
C ASP A 245 -35.09 -18.84 -3.02
N ILE A 246 -34.23 -17.91 -2.62
CA ILE A 246 -33.14 -18.17 -1.65
C ILE A 246 -33.73 -18.62 -0.31
N GLU A 247 -34.74 -17.91 0.20
CA GLU A 247 -35.44 -18.27 1.44
C GLU A 247 -36.05 -19.67 1.33
N ARG A 248 -36.73 -19.99 0.23
CA ARG A 248 -37.25 -21.33 -0.04
C ARG A 248 -36.15 -22.40 -0.05
N MET A 249 -34.99 -22.13 -0.66
CA MET A 249 -33.88 -23.09 -0.68
C MET A 249 -33.33 -23.35 0.73
N ILE A 250 -33.37 -22.36 1.62
CA ILE A 250 -32.99 -22.51 3.04
C ILE A 250 -34.05 -23.33 3.79
N GLU A 251 -35.34 -23.00 3.63
CA GLU A 251 -36.44 -23.73 4.25
C GLU A 251 -36.49 -25.22 3.83
N GLU A 252 -36.15 -25.51 2.58
CA GLU A 252 -36.06 -26.88 2.04
C GLU A 252 -34.77 -27.61 2.48
N GLY A 253 -33.86 -26.95 3.21
CA GLY A 253 -32.59 -27.51 3.66
C GLY A 253 -31.57 -27.77 2.55
N LYS A 254 -31.73 -27.10 1.39
CA LYS A 254 -30.78 -27.17 0.27
C LYS A 254 -29.63 -26.16 0.42
N LEU A 255 -29.84 -25.13 1.23
CA LEU A 255 -28.83 -24.20 1.72
C LEU A 255 -28.98 -24.10 3.24
N SER A 256 -27.88 -23.98 3.97
CA SER A 256 -27.89 -23.70 5.40
C SER A 256 -28.17 -22.22 5.68
N GLU A 257 -27.63 -21.33 4.85
CA GLU A 257 -27.73 -19.88 5.03
C GLU A 257 -27.66 -19.16 3.66
N GLU A 258 -28.12 -17.91 3.60
CA GLU A 258 -28.07 -17.07 2.39
C GLU A 258 -26.64 -16.89 1.83
N LYS A 259 -25.61 -16.96 2.70
CA LYS A 259 -24.20 -16.82 2.30
C LYS A 259 -23.62 -18.05 1.62
N GLU A 260 -24.30 -19.20 1.68
CA GLU A 260 -23.92 -20.41 0.95
C GLU A 260 -24.25 -20.32 -0.54
N PHE A 261 -25.20 -19.46 -0.93
CA PHE A 261 -25.59 -19.32 -2.34
C PHE A 261 -24.43 -18.76 -3.18
N TYR A 262 -23.83 -19.68 -3.93
CA TYR A 262 -22.70 -19.47 -4.80
C TYR A 262 -23.17 -19.30 -6.24
N THR A 263 -22.83 -18.14 -6.80
CA THR A 263 -23.17 -17.70 -8.14
C THR A 263 -22.04 -16.81 -8.66
N PRO A 264 -21.69 -16.88 -9.97
CA PRO A 264 -20.70 -16.02 -10.60
C PRO A 264 -20.88 -14.52 -10.36
N LEU A 265 -22.12 -14.06 -10.14
CA LEU A 265 -22.43 -12.67 -9.81
C LEU A 265 -23.36 -12.60 -8.61
N ARG A 266 -23.02 -11.78 -7.62
CA ARG A 266 -23.81 -11.55 -6.42
C ARG A 266 -24.27 -10.10 -6.31
N PHE A 267 -25.53 -9.90 -5.91
CA PHE A 267 -26.06 -8.58 -5.58
C PHE A 267 -25.69 -8.18 -4.15
N ARG A 268 -25.36 -6.90 -3.95
CA ARG A 268 -24.97 -6.37 -2.64
C ARG A 268 -25.74 -5.09 -2.34
N GLY A 269 -26.38 -5.05 -1.16
CA GLY A 269 -27.11 -3.89 -0.64
C GLY A 269 -26.77 -3.53 0.82
N GLY A 270 -26.12 -4.46 1.51
CA GLY A 270 -25.72 -4.35 2.92
C GLY A 270 -24.80 -5.50 3.30
N LYS A 271 -24.80 -5.89 4.59
CA LYS A 271 -23.99 -7.01 5.09
C LYS A 271 -24.61 -8.37 4.76
N LYS A 272 -25.94 -8.41 4.65
CA LYS A 272 -26.73 -9.63 4.41
C LYS A 272 -27.45 -9.53 3.07
N VAL A 273 -27.76 -10.68 2.46
CA VAL A 273 -28.56 -10.75 1.23
C VAL A 273 -29.98 -10.23 1.52
N ALA A 274 -30.52 -10.57 2.70
CA ALA A 274 -31.81 -10.04 3.16
C ALA A 274 -31.91 -8.50 3.18
N ASP A 275 -30.78 -7.78 3.32
CA ASP A 275 -30.78 -6.31 3.32
C ASP A 275 -31.29 -5.74 1.97
N LEU A 276 -31.11 -6.49 0.87
CA LEU A 276 -31.56 -6.12 -0.49
C LEU A 276 -33.06 -5.82 -0.55
N ALA A 277 -33.87 -6.47 0.29
CA ALA A 277 -35.32 -6.22 0.36
C ALA A 277 -35.66 -4.78 0.76
N THR A 278 -34.76 -4.14 1.52
CA THR A 278 -34.97 -2.78 2.08
C THR A 278 -34.09 -1.73 1.42
N THR A 279 -32.86 -2.08 1.05
CA THR A 279 -31.89 -1.13 0.51
C THR A 279 -31.85 -1.07 -1.00
N GLY A 280 -32.46 -2.05 -1.68
CA GLY A 280 -32.20 -2.32 -3.09
C GLY A 280 -30.75 -2.76 -3.36
N VAL A 281 -30.41 -2.92 -4.64
CA VAL A 281 -29.04 -3.23 -5.07
C VAL A 281 -28.19 -1.97 -5.06
N ARG A 282 -27.07 -2.01 -4.33
CA ARG A 282 -26.06 -0.94 -4.34
C ARG A 282 -24.98 -1.20 -5.38
N TYR A 283 -24.45 -2.41 -5.42
CA TYR A 283 -23.37 -2.82 -6.32
C TYR A 283 -23.43 -4.33 -6.61
N ILE A 284 -22.63 -4.80 -7.57
CA ILE A 284 -22.47 -6.21 -7.91
C ILE A 284 -21.06 -6.69 -7.63
N GLU A 285 -20.94 -7.97 -7.26
CA GLU A 285 -19.69 -8.66 -6.99
C GLU A 285 -19.54 -9.80 -8.00
N LEU A 286 -18.53 -9.72 -8.86
CA LEU A 286 -18.18 -10.79 -9.80
C LEU A 286 -17.19 -11.74 -9.13
N ARG A 287 -17.48 -13.04 -9.13
CA ARG A 287 -16.69 -14.06 -8.43
C ARG A 287 -16.00 -15.06 -9.36
N ASN A 288 -16.25 -14.98 -10.66
CA ASN A 288 -15.72 -15.90 -11.68
C ASN A 288 -14.38 -15.45 -12.30
N ILE A 289 -13.63 -14.57 -11.63
CA ILE A 289 -12.38 -14.01 -12.14
C ILE A 289 -11.20 -14.80 -11.58
N ASP A 290 -10.55 -15.60 -12.42
CA ASP A 290 -9.34 -16.35 -12.04
C ASP A 290 -8.19 -15.38 -11.74
N LEU A 291 -7.29 -15.77 -10.83
CA LEU A 291 -6.00 -15.10 -10.66
C LEU A 291 -5.23 -15.17 -11.99
N ASN A 292 -4.86 -14.01 -12.52
CA ASN A 292 -3.91 -13.87 -13.61
C ASN A 292 -2.50 -14.17 -13.08
N PRO A 293 -1.87 -15.28 -13.49
CA PRO A 293 -0.59 -15.70 -12.94
C PRO A 293 0.56 -14.78 -13.33
N TYR A 294 0.40 -13.98 -14.39
CA TYR A 294 1.41 -13.07 -14.91
C TYR A 294 1.25 -11.64 -14.39
N ALA A 295 0.18 -11.37 -13.63
CA ALA A 295 0.02 -10.13 -12.89
C ALA A 295 0.33 -10.40 -11.42
N ARG A 296 1.32 -9.70 -10.86
CA ARG A 296 1.71 -9.83 -9.45
C ARG A 296 0.54 -9.74 -8.48
N LEU A 297 -0.40 -8.85 -8.75
CA LEU A 297 -1.58 -8.60 -7.92
C LEU A 297 -2.75 -9.55 -8.23
N GLY A 298 -2.57 -10.54 -9.12
CA GLY A 298 -3.60 -11.47 -9.57
C GLY A 298 -4.57 -10.91 -10.61
N ILE A 299 -4.47 -9.63 -10.94
CA ILE A 299 -5.23 -8.93 -11.99
C ILE A 299 -4.46 -7.65 -12.36
N ASN A 300 -4.64 -7.14 -13.59
CA ASN A 300 -4.02 -5.89 -14.04
C ASN A 300 -5.06 -4.79 -14.37
N PRO A 301 -4.64 -3.51 -14.49
CA PRO A 301 -5.56 -2.40 -14.77
C PRO A 301 -6.38 -2.57 -16.05
N GLU A 302 -5.80 -3.18 -17.08
CA GLU A 302 -6.43 -3.44 -18.37
C GLU A 302 -7.59 -4.43 -18.24
N GLN A 303 -7.42 -5.50 -17.45
CA GLN A 303 -8.48 -6.46 -17.14
C GLN A 303 -9.63 -5.78 -16.38
N VAL A 304 -9.33 -4.95 -15.38
CA VAL A 304 -10.36 -4.21 -14.63
C VAL A 304 -11.11 -3.24 -15.54
N ARG A 305 -10.41 -2.49 -16.40
CA ARG A 305 -11.04 -1.61 -17.38
C ARG A 305 -11.92 -2.42 -18.34
N PHE A 306 -11.43 -3.54 -18.87
CA PHE A 306 -12.23 -4.40 -19.74
C PHE A 306 -13.51 -4.90 -19.05
N LEU A 307 -13.43 -5.33 -17.78
CA LEU A 307 -14.60 -5.74 -17.00
C LEU A 307 -15.62 -4.59 -16.86
N GLN A 308 -15.17 -3.36 -16.65
CA GLN A 308 -16.06 -2.19 -16.64
C GLN A 308 -16.76 -1.99 -17.99
N LEU A 309 -16.00 -2.03 -19.11
CA LEU A 309 -16.58 -1.90 -20.45
C LEU A 309 -17.59 -3.02 -20.72
N PHE A 310 -17.25 -4.24 -20.30
CA PHE A 310 -18.10 -5.41 -20.45
C PHE A 310 -19.40 -5.26 -19.67
N LEU A 311 -19.35 -4.79 -18.41
CA LEU A 311 -20.55 -4.53 -17.59
C LEU A 311 -21.41 -3.39 -18.16
N MET A 312 -20.80 -2.35 -18.71
CA MET A 312 -21.53 -1.32 -19.46
C MET A 312 -22.23 -1.91 -20.68
N TYR A 313 -21.55 -2.80 -21.42
CA TYR A 313 -22.14 -3.49 -22.56
C TYR A 313 -23.26 -4.46 -22.15
N MET A 314 -23.18 -5.08 -20.97
CA MET A 314 -24.27 -5.89 -20.42
C MET A 314 -25.52 -5.05 -20.13
N LEU A 315 -25.36 -3.79 -19.75
CA LEU A 315 -26.50 -2.86 -19.61
C LEU A 315 -27.05 -2.42 -20.98
N TRP A 316 -26.16 -2.17 -21.93
CA TRP A 316 -26.47 -1.75 -23.30
C TRP A 316 -27.21 -2.81 -24.12
N THR A 317 -26.87 -4.08 -23.93
CA THR A 317 -27.37 -5.21 -24.72
C THR A 317 -28.82 -5.56 -24.37
N GLU A 318 -29.62 -5.89 -25.37
CA GLU A 318 -30.99 -6.35 -25.17
C GLU A 318 -31.07 -7.86 -24.90
N GLU A 319 -31.97 -8.25 -24.01
CA GLU A 319 -32.29 -9.64 -23.68
C GLU A 319 -33.20 -10.22 -24.77
N LYS A 320 -32.99 -11.48 -25.18
CA LYS A 320 -33.72 -12.09 -26.32
C LYS A 320 -34.71 -13.19 -25.93
N GLU A 321 -34.60 -13.74 -24.72
CA GLU A 321 -35.41 -14.85 -24.22
C GLU A 321 -35.97 -14.53 -22.83
N ASP A 322 -36.73 -15.46 -22.26
CA ASP A 322 -37.13 -15.41 -20.85
C ASP A 322 -35.91 -15.35 -19.93
N CYS A 323 -35.98 -14.56 -18.86
CA CYS A 323 -34.87 -14.26 -17.96
C CYS A 323 -34.15 -15.51 -17.43
N ASP A 324 -34.89 -16.53 -16.98
CA ASP A 324 -34.27 -17.69 -16.35
C ASP A 324 -33.71 -18.68 -17.39
N GLN A 325 -34.35 -18.77 -18.55
CA GLN A 325 -33.80 -19.51 -19.70
C GLN A 325 -32.51 -18.86 -20.20
N TRP A 326 -32.48 -17.53 -20.29
CA TRP A 326 -31.32 -16.74 -20.70
C TRP A 326 -30.11 -16.99 -19.79
N VAL A 327 -30.32 -16.97 -18.47
CA VAL A 327 -29.28 -17.26 -17.46
C VAL A 327 -28.84 -18.74 -17.50
N ALA A 328 -29.77 -19.67 -17.68
CA ALA A 328 -29.47 -21.10 -17.76
C ALA A 328 -28.61 -21.44 -18.99
N GLU A 329 -28.92 -20.86 -20.15
CA GLU A 329 -28.13 -21.01 -21.37
C GLU A 329 -26.69 -20.51 -21.16
N GLY A 330 -26.53 -19.34 -20.54
CA GLY A 330 -25.20 -18.82 -20.18
C GLY A 330 -24.40 -19.77 -19.29
N THR A 331 -25.07 -20.51 -18.40
CA THR A 331 -24.43 -21.51 -17.54
C THR A 331 -23.93 -22.72 -18.32
N THR A 332 -24.76 -23.23 -19.23
CA THR A 332 -24.37 -24.33 -20.13
C THR A 332 -23.18 -23.92 -20.99
N ARG A 333 -23.24 -22.73 -21.61
CA ARG A 333 -22.16 -22.22 -22.46
C ARG A 333 -20.87 -21.99 -21.69
N ASN A 334 -20.94 -21.34 -20.54
CA ASN A 334 -19.77 -21.11 -19.70
C ASN A 334 -19.08 -22.42 -19.31
N ASN A 335 -19.85 -23.43 -18.89
CA ASN A 335 -19.27 -24.73 -18.55
C ASN A 335 -18.56 -25.37 -19.76
N LYS A 336 -19.15 -25.25 -20.95
CA LYS A 336 -18.53 -25.75 -22.18
C LYS A 336 -17.22 -25.04 -22.48
N VAL A 337 -17.22 -23.71 -22.50
CA VAL A 337 -16.02 -22.88 -22.73
C VAL A 337 -14.93 -23.12 -21.68
N ALA A 338 -15.32 -23.29 -20.42
CA ALA A 338 -14.39 -23.58 -19.33
C ALA A 338 -13.66 -24.92 -19.50
N LEU A 339 -14.32 -25.91 -20.13
CA LEU A 339 -13.82 -27.26 -20.35
C LEU A 339 -13.17 -27.47 -21.73
N GLU A 340 -13.20 -26.48 -22.63
CA GLU A 340 -12.44 -26.50 -23.88
C GLU A 340 -10.93 -26.53 -23.58
N GLN A 341 -10.13 -27.08 -24.50
CA GLN A 341 -8.68 -27.00 -24.37
C GLN A 341 -8.21 -25.54 -24.47
N PRO A 342 -7.16 -25.13 -23.74
CA PRO A 342 -6.71 -23.74 -23.70
C PRO A 342 -6.46 -23.11 -25.07
N SER A 343 -5.82 -23.85 -25.97
CA SER A 343 -5.41 -23.38 -27.30
C SER A 343 -6.48 -23.56 -28.38
N ASP A 344 -7.63 -24.14 -28.04
CA ASP A 344 -8.72 -24.29 -29.00
C ASP A 344 -9.53 -23.00 -29.09
N GLN A 345 -9.96 -22.69 -30.32
CA GLN A 345 -10.97 -21.66 -30.54
C GLN A 345 -12.31 -22.17 -30.01
N THR A 346 -13.04 -21.30 -29.30
CA THR A 346 -14.32 -21.69 -28.71
C THR A 346 -15.39 -21.97 -29.75
N GLU A 347 -16.29 -22.92 -29.47
CA GLU A 347 -17.45 -23.19 -30.34
C GLU A 347 -18.34 -21.95 -30.53
N PHE A 348 -18.30 -21.01 -29.59
CA PHE A 348 -19.07 -19.77 -29.63
C PHE A 348 -18.31 -18.59 -30.26
N HIS A 349 -17.23 -18.85 -31.00
CA HIS A 349 -16.33 -17.81 -31.55
C HIS A 349 -17.06 -16.71 -32.31
N GLN A 350 -17.99 -17.08 -33.19
CA GLN A 350 -18.78 -16.11 -33.96
C GLN A 350 -19.63 -15.19 -33.05
N GLU A 351 -20.30 -15.74 -32.04
CA GLU A 351 -21.05 -14.94 -31.05
C GLU A 351 -20.11 -14.04 -30.25
N GLY A 352 -18.93 -14.55 -29.89
CA GLY A 352 -17.93 -13.78 -29.16
C GLY A 352 -17.39 -12.59 -29.94
N ARG A 353 -17.13 -12.77 -31.24
CA ARG A 353 -16.79 -11.67 -32.15
C ARG A 353 -17.91 -10.65 -32.25
N GLU A 354 -19.16 -11.09 -32.42
CA GLU A 354 -20.32 -10.20 -32.49
C GLU A 354 -20.48 -9.36 -31.21
N ILE A 355 -20.24 -9.94 -30.04
CA ILE A 355 -20.23 -9.23 -28.76
C ILE A 355 -19.14 -8.16 -28.74
N LEU A 356 -17.91 -8.50 -29.10
CA LEU A 356 -16.78 -7.57 -29.07
C LEU A 356 -16.91 -6.45 -30.11
N GLU A 357 -17.40 -6.75 -31.32
CA GLU A 357 -17.73 -5.71 -32.30
C GLU A 357 -18.88 -4.82 -31.83
N GLY A 358 -19.87 -5.39 -31.12
CA GLY A 358 -20.92 -4.63 -30.46
C GLY A 358 -20.39 -3.71 -29.35
N MET A 359 -19.42 -4.17 -28.56
CA MET A 359 -18.71 -3.34 -27.58
C MET A 359 -17.97 -2.20 -28.28
N LYS A 360 -17.24 -2.49 -29.36
CA LYS A 360 -16.56 -1.47 -30.17
C LYS A 360 -17.54 -0.42 -30.71
N GLN A 361 -18.68 -0.84 -31.24
CA GLN A 361 -19.73 0.08 -31.67
C GLN A 361 -20.28 0.92 -30.51
N MET A 362 -20.55 0.30 -29.36
CA MET A 362 -21.00 1.00 -28.16
C MET A 362 -20.03 2.11 -27.76
N LEU A 363 -18.72 1.82 -27.70
CA LEU A 363 -17.70 2.80 -27.34
C LEU A 363 -17.65 3.98 -28.31
N VAL A 364 -17.78 3.72 -29.61
CA VAL A 364 -17.85 4.78 -30.64
C VAL A 364 -19.12 5.64 -30.46
N GLU A 365 -20.27 5.03 -30.22
CA GLU A 365 -21.53 5.75 -30.03
C GLU A 365 -21.54 6.61 -28.74
N LEU A 366 -20.89 6.10 -27.68
CA LEU A 366 -20.75 6.78 -26.39
C LEU A 366 -19.61 7.81 -26.34
N ASP A 367 -18.81 7.94 -27.41
CA ASP A 367 -17.60 8.78 -27.46
C ASP A 367 -16.54 8.38 -26.40
N TRP A 368 -16.47 7.08 -26.08
CA TRP A 368 -15.54 6.50 -25.11
C TRP A 368 -14.37 5.80 -25.82
N LEU A 369 -13.58 6.58 -26.56
CA LEU A 369 -12.60 6.06 -27.54
C LEU A 369 -11.26 5.62 -26.93
N ASP A 370 -10.88 6.14 -25.76
CA ASP A 370 -9.59 5.85 -25.11
C ASP A 370 -9.42 4.38 -24.74
N SER A 371 -10.52 3.66 -24.53
CA SER A 371 -10.57 2.27 -24.09
C SER A 371 -10.81 1.29 -25.25
N LEU A 372 -10.90 1.78 -26.48
CA LEU A 372 -11.20 0.97 -27.66
C LEU A 372 -10.15 -0.12 -27.91
N TYR A 373 -8.87 0.18 -27.66
CA TYR A 373 -7.77 -0.76 -27.88
C TYR A 373 -7.91 -2.06 -27.08
N LEU A 374 -8.56 -2.02 -25.90
CA LEU A 374 -8.80 -3.21 -25.07
C LEU A 374 -9.78 -4.18 -25.74
N VAL A 375 -10.76 -3.65 -26.47
CA VAL A 375 -11.72 -4.47 -27.23
C VAL A 375 -11.04 -5.05 -28.47
N GLU A 376 -10.13 -4.31 -29.10
CA GLU A 376 -9.33 -4.80 -30.23
C GLU A 376 -8.33 -5.88 -29.82
N GLU A 377 -7.74 -5.77 -28.64
CA GLU A 377 -6.92 -6.83 -28.05
C GLU A 377 -7.77 -8.07 -27.75
N ALA A 378 -8.96 -7.92 -27.17
CA ALA A 378 -9.87 -9.04 -26.93
C ALA A 378 -10.35 -9.71 -28.24
N LEU A 379 -10.57 -8.95 -29.32
CA LEU A 379 -10.85 -9.50 -30.66
C LEU A 379 -9.67 -10.32 -31.17
N THR A 380 -8.45 -9.84 -30.95
CA THR A 380 -7.23 -10.56 -31.32
C THR A 380 -7.14 -11.87 -30.53
N GLN A 381 -7.36 -11.88 -29.21
CA GLN A 381 -7.38 -13.09 -28.40
C GLN A 381 -8.53 -14.06 -28.77
N MET A 382 -9.67 -13.54 -29.23
CA MET A 382 -10.77 -14.33 -29.78
C MET A 382 -10.33 -15.12 -31.03
N ASP A 383 -9.55 -14.50 -31.91
CA ASP A 383 -9.04 -15.15 -33.13
C ASP A 383 -7.79 -16.01 -32.88
N HIS A 384 -7.01 -15.66 -31.84
CA HIS A 384 -5.71 -16.23 -31.50
C HIS A 384 -5.73 -16.77 -30.05
N PRO A 385 -6.39 -17.92 -29.80
CA PRO A 385 -6.56 -18.49 -28.45
C PRO A 385 -5.24 -18.76 -27.73
N GLU A 386 -4.13 -18.96 -28.45
CA GLU A 386 -2.79 -19.11 -27.88
C GLU A 386 -2.32 -17.89 -27.07
N GLN A 387 -2.95 -16.74 -27.25
CA GLN A 387 -2.64 -15.51 -26.52
C GLN A 387 -3.39 -15.39 -25.19
N THR A 388 -4.40 -16.25 -24.94
CA THR A 388 -5.17 -16.27 -23.69
C THR A 388 -4.33 -16.74 -22.51
N LEU A 389 -4.74 -16.38 -21.28
CA LEU A 389 -3.98 -16.71 -20.06
C LEU A 389 -3.83 -18.22 -19.87
N ALA A 390 -4.90 -18.99 -20.06
CA ALA A 390 -4.87 -20.45 -19.95
C ALA A 390 -3.89 -21.08 -20.94
N ALA A 391 -3.88 -20.61 -22.19
CA ALA A 391 -3.02 -21.17 -23.23
C ALA A 391 -1.54 -20.88 -22.96
N LYS A 392 -1.21 -19.65 -22.54
CA LYS A 392 0.14 -19.26 -22.12
C LYS A 392 0.64 -20.11 -20.95
N LEU A 393 -0.18 -20.22 -19.89
CA LEU A 393 0.18 -21.02 -18.71
C LEU A 393 0.38 -22.49 -19.08
N TYR A 394 -0.48 -23.04 -19.92
CA TYR A 394 -0.34 -24.42 -20.37
C TYR A 394 0.93 -24.64 -21.22
N GLN A 395 1.21 -23.75 -22.18
CA GLN A 395 2.41 -23.84 -23.03
C GLN A 395 3.70 -23.79 -22.20
N GLU A 396 3.79 -22.91 -21.21
CA GLU A 396 4.95 -22.87 -20.31
C GLU A 396 5.07 -24.12 -19.44
N ALA A 397 3.93 -24.62 -18.93
CA ALA A 397 3.89 -25.83 -18.14
C ALA A 397 4.28 -27.09 -18.94
N GLN A 398 4.08 -27.11 -20.26
CA GLN A 398 4.57 -28.20 -21.13
C GLN A 398 6.11 -28.25 -21.23
N LEU A 399 6.80 -27.13 -21.00
CA LEU A 399 8.26 -27.08 -20.99
C LEU A 399 8.86 -27.56 -19.66
N SER A 400 8.04 -27.59 -18.60
CA SER A 400 8.46 -27.91 -17.24
C SER A 400 7.30 -28.58 -16.48
N SER A 401 6.62 -27.86 -15.61
CA SER A 401 5.36 -28.23 -14.96
C SER A 401 4.63 -26.98 -14.49
N GLN A 402 3.32 -27.06 -14.26
CA GLN A 402 2.55 -25.92 -13.74
C GLN A 402 3.06 -25.47 -12.36
N GLN A 403 3.43 -26.43 -11.50
CA GLN A 403 4.04 -26.14 -10.20
C GLN A 403 5.33 -25.33 -10.34
N GLU A 404 6.25 -25.71 -11.25
CA GLU A 404 7.51 -25.00 -11.44
C GLU A 404 7.30 -23.58 -11.99
N VAL A 405 6.38 -23.39 -12.93
CA VAL A 405 5.98 -22.06 -13.43
C VAL A 405 5.44 -21.20 -12.30
N ALA A 406 4.53 -21.74 -11.48
CA ALA A 406 3.95 -21.03 -10.35
C ALA A 406 4.98 -20.68 -9.27
N VAL A 407 5.92 -21.57 -8.97
CA VAL A 407 7.02 -21.30 -8.04
C VAL A 407 7.94 -20.20 -8.57
N ALA A 408 8.27 -20.22 -9.86
CA ALA A 408 9.10 -19.19 -10.48
C ALA A 408 8.43 -17.80 -10.40
N LEU A 409 7.15 -17.72 -10.74
CA LEU A 409 6.35 -16.49 -10.63
C LEU A 409 6.21 -16.04 -9.17
N GLY A 410 5.93 -16.97 -8.25
CA GLY A 410 5.87 -16.70 -6.82
C GLY A 410 7.18 -16.10 -6.28
N HIS A 411 8.33 -16.65 -6.68
CA HIS A 411 9.65 -16.11 -6.33
C HIS A 411 9.89 -14.72 -6.91
N GLN A 412 9.48 -14.48 -8.15
CA GLN A 412 9.56 -13.16 -8.76
C GLN A 412 8.77 -12.14 -7.90
N TYR A 413 7.52 -12.44 -7.58
CA TYR A 413 6.67 -11.54 -6.80
C TYR A 413 7.11 -11.39 -5.35
N TYR A 414 7.65 -12.46 -4.75
CA TYR A 414 8.30 -12.40 -3.45
C TYR A 414 9.48 -11.42 -3.49
N LYS A 415 10.37 -11.53 -4.50
CA LYS A 415 11.51 -10.62 -4.68
C LYS A 415 11.05 -9.17 -4.86
N GLU A 416 10.08 -8.93 -5.74
CA GLU A 416 9.54 -7.58 -6.00
C GLU A 416 8.93 -6.93 -4.74
N SER A 417 8.34 -7.73 -3.84
CA SER A 417 7.80 -7.24 -2.56
C SER A 417 8.88 -6.89 -1.53
N HIS A 418 10.07 -7.51 -1.65
CA HIS A 418 11.14 -7.41 -0.67
C HIS A 418 12.34 -6.57 -1.14
N GLU A 419 12.41 -6.21 -2.43
CA GLU A 419 13.53 -5.47 -3.02
C GLU A 419 13.73 -4.10 -2.36
N ARG A 420 12.63 -3.39 -2.05
CA ARG A 420 12.65 -2.07 -1.42
C ARG A 420 11.76 -2.06 -0.18
N PRO A 421 12.21 -2.66 0.94
CA PRO A 421 11.37 -2.88 2.11
C PRO A 421 10.96 -1.58 2.82
N TYR A 422 11.59 -0.46 2.49
CA TYR A 422 11.27 0.88 2.99
C TYR A 422 10.22 1.62 2.14
N GLN A 423 9.90 1.13 0.94
CA GLN A 423 8.83 1.68 0.10
C GLN A 423 7.53 0.88 0.30
N LEU A 424 6.40 1.53 0.05
CA LEU A 424 5.08 0.90 -0.04
C LEU A 424 4.61 0.97 -1.49
N ALA A 425 4.42 -0.18 -2.15
CA ALA A 425 3.87 -0.21 -3.50
C ALA A 425 2.51 0.51 -3.55
N GLY A 426 2.25 1.19 -4.67
CA GLY A 426 1.09 2.07 -4.83
C GLY A 426 1.29 3.51 -4.34
N PHE A 427 2.08 3.73 -3.28
CA PHE A 427 2.28 5.05 -2.66
C PHE A 427 3.74 5.51 -2.65
N ARG A 428 4.52 5.07 -3.65
CA ARG A 428 5.97 5.32 -3.72
C ARG A 428 6.32 6.81 -3.86
N GLU A 429 5.38 7.62 -4.31
CA GLU A 429 5.57 9.07 -4.46
C GLU A 429 5.37 9.86 -3.16
N MET A 430 4.80 9.24 -2.13
CA MET A 430 4.70 9.85 -0.79
C MET A 430 6.04 9.88 -0.06
N GLU A 431 6.12 10.60 1.05
CA GLU A 431 7.29 10.59 1.94
C GLU A 431 7.49 9.19 2.55
N LEU A 432 8.74 8.74 2.70
CA LEU A 432 9.05 7.43 3.28
C LEU A 432 8.46 7.25 4.69
N SER A 433 8.48 8.28 5.53
CA SER A 433 7.88 8.20 6.87
C SER A 433 6.37 7.89 6.79
N THR A 434 5.66 8.53 5.85
CA THR A 434 4.25 8.29 5.57
C THR A 434 4.00 6.90 5.01
N GLN A 435 4.80 6.44 4.05
CA GLN A 435 4.70 5.08 3.49
C GLN A 435 4.86 4.01 4.58
N ILE A 436 5.88 4.15 5.44
CA ILE A 436 6.16 3.21 6.53
C ILE A 436 5.01 3.22 7.56
N PHE A 437 4.45 4.39 7.86
CA PHE A 437 3.31 4.52 8.75
C PHE A 437 2.03 3.90 8.17
N MET A 438 1.77 4.09 6.88
CA MET A 438 0.67 3.42 6.16
C MET A 438 0.84 1.90 6.17
N PHE A 439 2.07 1.40 5.98
CA PHE A 439 2.36 -0.04 6.10
C PHE A 439 1.93 -0.57 7.48
N ASP A 440 2.33 0.11 8.55
CA ASP A 440 2.02 -0.32 9.92
C ASP A 440 0.51 -0.23 10.19
N ALA A 441 -0.17 0.81 9.72
CA ALA A 441 -1.62 0.97 9.85
C ALA A 441 -2.39 -0.14 9.10
N ILE A 442 -2.02 -0.43 7.85
CA ILE A 442 -2.63 -1.51 7.05
C ILE A 442 -2.37 -2.86 7.72
N GLN A 443 -1.14 -3.13 8.19
CA GLN A 443 -0.78 -4.38 8.88
C GLN A 443 -1.61 -4.59 10.14
N LYS A 444 -1.93 -3.51 10.86
CA LYS A 444 -2.73 -3.56 12.10
C LYS A 444 -4.22 -3.43 11.89
N GLY A 445 -4.68 -3.31 10.63
CA GLY A 445 -6.09 -3.21 10.30
C GLY A 445 -6.73 -1.86 10.65
N VAL A 446 -5.95 -0.80 10.80
CA VAL A 446 -6.46 0.58 10.89
C VAL A 446 -6.71 1.08 9.48
N GLN A 447 -7.93 1.53 9.20
CA GLN A 447 -8.30 1.99 7.86
C GLN A 447 -7.54 3.25 7.51
N VAL A 448 -6.94 3.29 6.32
CA VAL A 448 -6.20 4.42 5.77
C VAL A 448 -6.94 4.98 4.56
N LYS A 449 -7.36 6.24 4.63
CA LYS A 449 -7.78 7.03 3.47
C LYS A 449 -6.76 8.13 3.21
N VAL A 450 -6.17 8.13 2.02
CA VAL A 450 -5.34 9.26 1.56
C VAL A 450 -6.27 10.39 1.16
N LEU A 451 -6.12 11.55 1.79
CA LEU A 451 -6.91 12.75 1.48
C LEU A 451 -6.19 13.67 0.51
N ASP A 452 -4.86 13.78 0.67
CA ASP A 452 -3.99 14.51 -0.23
C ASP A 452 -2.63 13.81 -0.26
N GLU A 453 -2.30 13.20 -1.41
CA GLU A 453 -1.04 12.48 -1.59
C GLU A 453 0.16 13.44 -1.59
N SER A 454 0.00 14.65 -2.11
CA SER A 454 1.09 15.64 -2.21
C SER A 454 1.38 16.26 -0.84
N ASP A 455 0.34 16.64 -0.10
CA ASP A 455 0.47 17.25 1.24
C ASP A 455 0.64 16.21 2.37
N GLN A 456 0.79 14.93 2.03
CA GLN A 456 1.00 13.83 2.98
C GLN A 456 -0.13 13.68 4.01
N PHE A 457 -1.38 13.94 3.59
CA PHE A 457 -2.53 14.03 4.49
C PHE A 457 -3.34 12.74 4.49
N LEU A 458 -3.43 12.11 5.66
CA LEU A 458 -4.12 10.85 5.89
C LEU A 458 -5.31 11.03 6.83
N ARG A 459 -6.38 10.29 6.56
CA ARG A 459 -7.44 10.01 7.54
C ARG A 459 -7.33 8.54 7.94
N LEU A 460 -7.05 8.31 9.20
CA LEU A 460 -7.07 7.00 9.82
C LEU A 460 -8.40 6.75 10.50
N GLN A 461 -8.86 5.50 10.50
CA GLN A 461 -10.07 5.11 11.22
C GLN A 461 -9.97 3.69 11.79
N PHE A 462 -10.37 3.53 13.04
CA PHE A 462 -10.63 2.26 13.67
C PHE A 462 -11.98 2.32 14.38
N GLN A 463 -12.95 1.50 13.93
CA GLN A 463 -14.34 1.58 14.38
C GLN A 463 -14.86 3.04 14.25
N ASP A 464 -15.32 3.65 15.34
CA ASP A 464 -15.82 5.03 15.36
C ASP A 464 -14.72 6.07 15.65
N HIS A 465 -13.50 5.63 16.00
CA HIS A 465 -12.36 6.52 16.28
C HIS A 465 -11.67 6.92 14.97
N VAL A 466 -11.57 8.23 14.74
CA VAL A 466 -10.95 8.83 13.55
C VAL A 466 -9.82 9.76 13.97
N GLU A 467 -8.68 9.63 13.32
CA GLU A 467 -7.50 10.50 13.50
C GLU A 467 -7.08 11.06 12.13
N TYR A 468 -6.69 12.34 12.10
CA TYR A 468 -6.09 12.97 10.92
C TYR A 468 -4.60 13.12 11.17
N VAL A 469 -3.80 12.61 10.24
CA VAL A 469 -2.34 12.57 10.37
C VAL A 469 -1.72 13.17 9.13
N LYS A 470 -0.81 14.14 9.33
CA LYS A 470 0.01 14.72 8.27
C LYS A 470 1.48 14.34 8.49
N ASN A 471 2.20 14.02 7.41
CA ASN A 471 3.62 13.63 7.45
C ASN A 471 3.92 12.54 8.50
N ALA A 472 2.99 11.60 8.69
CA ALA A 472 3.04 10.48 9.62
C ALA A 472 3.11 10.78 11.14
N ASN A 473 3.58 11.94 11.57
CA ASN A 473 3.78 12.27 13.00
C ASN A 473 3.13 13.59 13.45
N MET A 474 2.52 14.36 12.54
CA MET A 474 1.72 15.53 12.91
C MET A 474 0.29 15.07 13.19
N THR A 475 -0.09 15.03 14.46
CA THR A 475 -1.32 14.37 14.93
C THR A 475 -2.15 15.29 15.83
N SER A 476 -3.34 14.83 16.21
CA SER A 476 -4.19 15.49 17.21
C SER A 476 -3.57 15.57 18.61
N LYS A 477 -2.52 14.78 18.89
CA LYS A 477 -1.89 14.73 20.21
C LYS A 477 -1.00 15.94 20.49
N ASP A 478 -0.54 16.63 19.44
CA ASP A 478 0.18 17.89 19.54
C ASP A 478 -0.80 19.06 19.41
N SER A 479 -0.74 19.99 20.36
CA SER A 479 -1.56 21.20 20.28
C SER A 479 -1.05 22.17 19.21
N TYR A 480 -1.92 23.00 18.66
CA TYR A 480 -1.58 23.92 17.57
C TYR A 480 -0.40 24.86 17.86
N ILE A 481 -0.16 25.19 19.14
CA ILE A 481 0.93 26.08 19.53
C ILE A 481 2.31 25.41 19.46
N VAL A 482 2.38 24.07 19.53
CA VAL A 482 3.64 23.31 19.54
C VAL A 482 4.45 23.53 18.26
N PRO A 483 3.89 23.32 17.05
CA PRO A 483 4.61 23.64 15.82
C PRO A 483 5.07 25.10 15.74
N LEU A 484 4.25 26.06 16.17
CA LEU A 484 4.58 27.49 16.13
C LEU A 484 5.74 27.87 17.08
N ILE A 485 5.80 27.22 18.25
CA ILE A 485 6.92 27.38 19.19
C ILE A 485 8.20 26.82 18.55
N MET A 486 8.14 25.60 18.00
CA MET A 486 9.30 24.88 17.46
C MET A 486 9.84 25.49 16.16
N GLU A 487 8.97 25.97 15.27
CA GLU A 487 9.37 26.68 14.04
C GLU A 487 10.15 27.97 14.38
N ASN A 488 9.82 28.61 15.50
CA ASN A 488 10.54 29.79 15.98
C ASN A 488 11.69 29.42 16.92
N LYS A 489 12.88 29.27 16.35
CA LYS A 489 14.12 28.96 17.09
C LYS A 489 14.35 29.87 18.31
N THR A 490 14.00 31.15 18.24
CA THR A 490 14.13 32.09 19.36
C THR A 490 13.14 31.78 20.49
N VAL A 491 11.89 31.48 20.17
CA VAL A 491 10.86 31.13 21.17
C VAL A 491 11.19 29.79 21.82
N THR A 492 11.53 28.77 21.03
CA THR A 492 11.98 27.46 21.53
C THR A 492 13.08 27.61 22.57
N LYS A 493 14.15 28.35 22.26
CA LYS A 493 15.25 28.59 23.21
C LYS A 493 14.81 29.33 24.46
N LYS A 494 13.90 30.30 24.37
CA LYS A 494 13.40 31.03 25.54
C LYS A 494 12.65 30.11 26.48
N VAL A 495 11.74 29.28 25.95
CA VAL A 495 10.97 28.30 26.72
C VAL A 495 11.91 27.29 27.40
N LEU A 496 12.85 26.72 26.65
CA LEU A 496 13.83 25.76 27.20
C LEU A 496 14.73 26.40 28.27
N LYS A 497 15.19 27.63 28.05
CA LYS A 497 16.02 28.36 29.02
C LYS A 497 15.24 28.68 30.30
N GLU A 498 13.98 29.07 30.20
CA GLU A 498 13.10 29.33 31.34
C GLU A 498 12.83 28.06 32.14
N ALA A 499 12.69 26.91 31.46
CA ALA A 499 12.61 25.59 32.07
C ALA A 499 13.95 25.09 32.66
N GLY A 500 15.04 25.85 32.53
CA GLY A 500 16.33 25.56 33.15
C GLY A 500 17.31 24.74 32.30
N PHE A 501 16.98 24.47 31.05
CA PHE A 501 17.87 23.73 30.13
C PHE A 501 19.00 24.62 29.59
N ARG A 502 20.13 23.99 29.28
CA ARG A 502 21.23 24.64 28.59
C ARG A 502 20.91 24.80 27.11
N VAL A 503 20.89 26.04 26.63
CA VAL A 503 20.74 26.42 25.23
C VAL A 503 21.86 27.41 24.84
N PRO A 504 22.20 27.57 23.55
CA PRO A 504 23.23 28.52 23.13
C PRO A 504 22.90 29.94 23.60
N GLY A 505 23.85 30.58 24.29
CA GLY A 505 23.77 32.01 24.54
C GLY A 505 23.86 32.78 23.22
N GLY A 506 23.20 33.92 23.09
CA GLY A 506 23.25 34.68 21.83
C GLY A 506 22.32 35.89 21.79
N ALA A 507 22.29 36.54 20.64
CA ALA A 507 21.40 37.65 20.34
C ALA A 507 20.84 37.56 18.92
N GLU A 508 19.62 38.08 18.76
CA GLU A 508 18.93 38.24 17.48
C GLU A 508 19.08 39.68 17.02
N PHE A 509 19.34 39.88 15.73
CA PHE A 509 19.53 41.19 15.13
C PHE A 509 18.65 41.32 13.88
N SER A 510 17.86 42.40 13.83
CA SER A 510 17.01 42.77 12.70
C SER A 510 17.69 43.69 11.69
N SER A 511 18.93 44.10 11.96
CA SER A 511 19.68 44.97 11.07
C SER A 511 21.19 44.70 11.14
N MET A 512 21.86 44.89 10.01
CA MET A 512 23.31 44.78 9.90
C MET A 512 24.02 45.73 10.87
N GLU A 513 23.50 46.95 11.05
CA GLU A 513 24.12 47.95 11.92
C GLU A 513 24.10 47.53 13.40
N GLU A 514 22.98 46.99 13.89
CA GLU A 514 22.87 46.48 15.26
C GLU A 514 23.76 45.26 15.49
N ALA A 515 23.80 44.33 14.52
CA ALA A 515 24.63 43.14 14.59
C ALA A 515 26.12 43.51 14.66
N VAL A 516 26.57 44.42 13.79
CA VAL A 516 27.96 44.92 13.78
C VAL A 516 28.31 45.62 15.09
N LYS A 517 27.42 46.43 15.67
CA LYS A 517 27.64 47.06 16.99
C LYS A 517 27.81 46.03 18.11
N ALA A 518 27.23 44.84 17.97
CA ALA A 518 27.33 43.78 18.95
C ALA A 518 28.59 42.92 18.84
N TYR A 519 29.41 43.09 17.78
CA TYR A 519 30.65 42.34 17.54
C TYR A 519 31.58 42.22 18.76
N PRO A 520 31.83 43.26 19.58
CA PRO A 520 32.72 43.14 20.74
C PRO A 520 32.28 42.08 21.77
N ARG A 521 31.00 41.67 21.75
CA ARG A 521 30.48 40.60 22.61
C ARG A 521 30.93 39.20 22.18
N PHE A 522 31.32 39.04 20.92
CA PHE A 522 31.60 37.75 20.28
C PHE A 522 33.03 37.62 19.78
N ALA A 523 33.76 38.73 19.63
CA ALA A 523 35.08 38.80 18.99
C ALA A 523 36.12 37.78 19.53
N GLU A 524 36.13 37.54 20.84
CA GLU A 524 37.11 36.65 21.52
C GLU A 524 36.56 35.26 21.85
N GLN A 525 35.40 34.89 21.32
CA GLN A 525 34.71 33.63 21.65
C GLN A 525 34.32 32.88 20.40
N ALA A 526 34.11 31.58 20.51
CA ALA A 526 33.58 30.79 19.42
C ALA A 526 32.09 31.10 19.24
N PHE A 527 31.66 31.40 18.01
CA PHE A 527 30.26 31.72 17.71
C PHE A 527 29.82 31.23 16.34
N VAL A 528 28.51 31.13 16.17
CA VAL A 528 27.82 30.77 14.93
C VAL A 528 26.93 31.93 14.52
N ILE A 529 27.03 32.34 13.27
CA ILE A 529 26.07 33.25 12.62
C ILE A 529 25.12 32.39 11.80
N LYS A 530 23.81 32.55 12.00
CA LYS A 530 22.80 31.83 11.20
C LYS A 530 21.56 32.67 10.96
N PRO A 531 20.85 32.49 9.83
CA PRO A 531 19.57 33.14 9.60
C PRO A 531 18.50 32.59 10.56
N LYS A 532 17.46 33.37 10.83
CA LYS A 532 16.39 32.97 11.76
C LYS A 532 15.58 31.78 11.27
N SER A 533 15.24 31.75 9.97
CA SER A 533 14.21 30.85 9.43
C SER A 533 14.69 29.96 8.29
N THR A 534 16.00 29.73 8.14
CA THR A 534 16.54 28.89 7.06
C THR A 534 16.80 27.44 7.46
N ASN A 535 16.76 26.57 6.46
CA ASN A 535 17.03 25.14 6.53
C ASN A 535 18.32 24.79 5.75
N TYR A 536 18.80 23.54 5.90
CA TYR A 536 19.92 22.96 5.13
C TYR A 536 21.30 23.63 5.28
N GLY A 537 21.48 24.49 6.26
CA GLY A 537 22.76 25.17 6.49
C GLY A 537 23.03 26.38 5.59
N LEU A 538 22.05 26.80 4.78
CA LEU A 538 22.16 28.00 3.96
C LEU A 538 22.29 29.25 4.85
N GLY A 539 23.29 30.06 4.56
CA GLY A 539 23.57 31.29 5.29
C GLY A 539 24.26 31.11 6.65
N ILE A 540 24.69 29.89 7.01
CA ILE A 540 25.36 29.63 8.29
C ILE A 540 26.87 29.85 8.16
N THR A 541 27.49 30.53 9.12
CA THR A 541 28.94 30.72 9.22
C THR A 541 29.40 30.39 10.64
N ILE A 542 30.44 29.56 10.77
CA ILE A 542 30.94 29.06 12.06
C ILE A 542 32.36 29.61 12.29
N PHE A 543 32.58 30.24 13.45
CA PHE A 543 33.89 30.72 13.88
C PHE A 543 34.29 30.02 15.18
N LYS A 544 35.27 29.12 15.11
CA LYS A 544 35.68 28.26 16.23
C LYS A 544 36.62 28.92 17.24
N GLU A 545 37.31 30.01 16.86
CA GLU A 545 38.32 30.69 17.68
C GLU A 545 38.08 32.22 17.80
N GLY A 546 36.88 32.68 17.46
CA GLY A 546 36.60 34.10 17.22
C GLY A 546 36.84 34.48 15.75
N ALA A 547 36.55 35.74 15.40
CA ALA A 547 36.65 36.24 14.04
C ALA A 547 37.10 37.70 14.03
N SER A 548 37.72 38.14 12.92
CA SER A 548 37.92 39.58 12.70
C SER A 548 36.58 40.29 12.46
N LEU A 549 36.55 41.61 12.61
CA LEU A 549 35.34 42.40 12.30
C LEU A 549 34.92 42.24 10.84
N GLU A 550 35.90 42.13 9.93
CA GLU A 550 35.68 41.96 8.50
C GLU A 550 35.03 40.60 8.20
N ASP A 551 35.57 39.51 8.77
CA ASP A 551 35.01 38.17 8.63
C ASP A 551 33.62 38.06 9.26
N TYR A 552 33.43 38.67 10.43
CA TYR A 552 32.14 38.76 11.10
C TYR A 552 31.09 39.47 10.23
N GLN A 553 31.46 40.60 9.62
CA GLN A 553 30.60 41.33 8.68
C GLN A 553 30.31 40.51 7.42
N ALA A 554 31.28 39.78 6.90
CA ALA A 554 31.06 38.90 5.75
C ALA A 554 30.05 37.79 6.09
N GLY A 555 30.20 37.12 7.24
CA GLY A 555 29.26 36.11 7.72
C GLY A 555 27.86 36.66 7.96
N LEU A 556 27.74 37.84 8.58
CA LEU A 556 26.45 38.54 8.72
C LEU A 556 25.83 38.86 7.36
N ALA A 557 26.61 39.34 6.40
CA ALA A 557 26.12 39.68 5.07
C ALA A 557 25.64 38.44 4.30
N ILE A 558 26.25 37.28 4.52
CA ILE A 558 25.77 36.00 3.99
C ILE A 558 24.43 35.64 4.64
N ALA A 559 24.33 35.71 5.98
CA ALA A 559 23.11 35.36 6.69
C ALA A 559 21.92 36.30 6.38
N PHE A 560 22.16 37.62 6.28
CA PHE A 560 21.13 38.61 5.95
C PHE A 560 20.62 38.55 4.50
N ARG A 561 21.35 37.89 3.58
CA ARG A 561 20.81 37.60 2.25
C ARG A 561 19.69 36.58 2.30
N GLU A 562 19.73 35.70 3.28
CA GLU A 562 18.80 34.59 3.41
C GLU A 562 17.61 34.92 4.34
N ASP A 563 17.78 35.81 5.32
CA ASP A 563 16.69 36.22 6.22
C ASP A 563 16.84 37.69 6.65
N SER A 564 15.71 38.36 6.84
CA SER A 564 15.61 39.69 7.44
C SER A 564 16.14 39.79 8.88
N SER A 565 16.25 38.66 9.57
CA SER A 565 16.71 38.55 10.95
C SER A 565 17.81 37.48 11.07
N VAL A 566 18.90 37.82 11.76
CA VAL A 566 20.07 36.95 11.95
C VAL A 566 20.31 36.69 13.43
N LEU A 567 20.71 35.46 13.73
CA LEU A 567 21.10 35.00 15.06
C LEU A 567 22.63 34.88 15.12
N VAL A 568 23.21 35.41 16.19
CA VAL A 568 24.63 35.20 16.54
C VAL A 568 24.67 34.53 17.90
N GLU A 569 25.20 33.30 17.93
CA GLU A 569 25.08 32.37 19.04
C GLU A 569 26.43 31.79 19.44
N GLU A 570 26.56 31.38 20.70
CA GLU A 570 27.65 30.56 21.22
C GLU A 570 27.82 29.30 20.36
N PHE A 571 29.05 29.03 19.91
CA PHE A 571 29.39 27.75 19.33
C PHE A 571 29.59 26.73 20.46
N MET A 572 28.76 25.69 20.49
CA MET A 572 28.92 24.59 21.43
C MET A 572 29.76 23.47 20.81
N PRO A 573 30.94 23.14 21.36
CA PRO A 573 31.72 22.02 20.87
C PRO A 573 31.10 20.70 21.33
N GLY A 574 31.10 19.70 20.45
CA GLY A 574 30.67 18.34 20.77
C GLY A 574 30.05 17.65 19.58
N THR A 575 29.48 16.47 19.83
CA THR A 575 28.81 15.67 18.82
C THR A 575 27.31 15.92 18.87
N GLU A 576 26.69 16.10 17.70
CA GLU A 576 25.25 16.27 17.56
C GLU A 576 24.52 14.93 17.59
N TYR A 577 23.55 14.80 18.49
CA TYR A 577 22.67 13.65 18.59
C TYR A 577 21.21 14.09 18.55
N ARG A 578 20.40 13.39 17.75
CA ARG A 578 18.95 13.58 17.68
C ARG A 578 18.25 12.57 18.56
N PHE A 579 17.58 13.03 19.61
CA PHE A 579 16.72 12.22 20.46
C PHE A 579 15.29 12.32 19.93
N PHE A 580 14.66 11.18 19.64
CA PHE A 580 13.27 11.12 19.19
C PHE A 580 12.39 10.73 20.37
N VAL A 581 11.54 11.65 20.80
CA VAL A 581 10.61 11.47 21.93
C VAL A 581 9.20 11.26 21.41
N ILE A 582 8.53 10.23 21.93
CA ILE A 582 7.10 9.97 21.72
C ILE A 582 6.46 9.71 23.07
N ASP A 583 5.46 10.53 23.42
CA ASP A 583 4.64 10.42 24.63
C ASP A 583 5.45 10.21 25.92
N GLY A 584 6.46 11.06 26.12
CA GLY A 584 7.26 11.06 27.35
C GLY A 584 8.36 9.98 27.40
N GLU A 585 8.62 9.29 26.30
CA GLU A 585 9.69 8.29 26.20
C GLU A 585 10.61 8.55 25.01
N VAL A 586 11.93 8.43 25.21
CA VAL A 586 12.89 8.43 24.10
C VAL A 586 12.84 7.08 23.39
N GLN A 587 12.29 7.07 22.19
CA GLN A 587 12.13 5.85 21.37
C GLN A 587 13.37 5.57 20.51
N ALA A 588 14.13 6.60 20.16
CA ALA A 588 15.38 6.46 19.42
C ALA A 588 16.35 7.62 19.67
N ILE A 589 17.65 7.36 19.51
CA ILE A 589 18.71 8.37 19.52
C ILE A 589 19.59 8.12 18.30
N MET A 590 19.86 9.17 17.53
CA MET A 590 20.64 9.07 16.31
C MET A 590 21.84 9.99 16.32
N LEU A 591 23.00 9.41 16.01
CA LEU A 591 24.17 10.14 15.57
C LEU A 591 24.09 10.34 14.05
N ARG A 592 24.28 11.59 13.62
CA ARG A 592 24.39 11.94 12.21
C ARG A 592 25.85 12.26 11.88
N VAL A 593 26.44 11.50 10.96
CA VAL A 593 27.83 11.69 10.53
C VAL A 593 27.84 12.30 9.12
N PRO A 594 28.67 13.31 8.85
CA PRO A 594 28.82 13.83 7.49
C PRO A 594 29.19 12.74 6.48
N ALA A 595 28.86 12.96 5.20
CA ALA A 595 29.21 12.02 4.14
C ALA A 595 30.70 11.67 4.21
N ASN A 596 31.02 10.39 4.20
CA ASN A 596 32.38 9.91 4.45
C ASN A 596 32.64 8.55 3.80
N VAL A 597 33.93 8.20 3.70
CA VAL A 597 34.41 6.84 3.43
C VAL A 597 35.57 6.50 4.37
N ILE A 598 35.83 5.20 4.58
CA ILE A 598 36.94 4.71 5.38
C ILE A 598 37.98 4.09 4.44
N GLY A 599 39.21 4.59 4.49
CA GLY A 599 40.32 4.05 3.71
C GLY A 599 40.66 2.62 4.07
N ASP A 600 41.07 1.85 3.07
CA ASP A 600 41.56 0.46 3.21
C ASP A 600 42.99 0.29 2.67
N SER A 601 43.68 1.40 2.34
CA SER A 601 45.00 1.44 1.68
C SER A 601 45.04 0.80 0.28
N ILE A 602 43.91 0.42 -0.31
CA ILE A 602 43.85 -0.28 -1.60
C ILE A 602 43.06 0.54 -2.62
N ARG A 603 41.85 0.96 -2.25
CA ARG A 603 40.90 1.62 -3.15
C ARG A 603 40.99 3.13 -3.08
N THR A 604 40.73 3.76 -4.21
CA THR A 604 40.58 5.21 -4.32
C THR A 604 39.33 5.69 -3.56
N VAL A 605 39.29 6.97 -3.20
CA VAL A 605 38.06 7.59 -2.64
C VAL A 605 36.85 7.33 -3.54
N LYS A 606 37.02 7.42 -4.86
CA LYS A 606 35.97 7.13 -5.83
C LYS A 606 35.42 5.71 -5.71
N GLU A 607 36.29 4.71 -5.71
CA GLU A 607 35.90 3.30 -5.59
C GLU A 607 35.26 2.98 -4.24
N LEU A 608 35.73 3.63 -3.15
CA LEU A 608 35.11 3.51 -1.83
C LEU A 608 33.71 4.11 -1.79
N VAL A 609 33.50 5.25 -2.47
CA VAL A 609 32.17 5.85 -2.61
C VAL A 609 31.25 4.95 -3.44
N GLU A 610 31.74 4.39 -4.55
CA GLU A 610 30.98 3.44 -5.39
C GLU A 610 30.57 2.19 -4.60
N GLU A 611 31.46 1.61 -3.78
CA GLU A 611 31.10 0.52 -2.87
C GLU A 611 30.02 0.96 -1.87
N LYS A 612 30.21 2.08 -1.18
CA LYS A 612 29.27 2.55 -0.17
C LYS A 612 27.89 2.87 -0.76
N ASN A 613 27.86 3.34 -2.00
CA ASN A 613 26.66 3.60 -2.78
C ASN A 613 25.97 2.34 -3.32
N SER A 614 26.61 1.16 -3.24
CA SER A 614 25.97 -0.12 -3.60
C SER A 614 25.00 -0.63 -2.53
N ASP A 615 24.96 0.00 -1.35
CA ASP A 615 23.98 -0.27 -0.30
C ASP A 615 22.54 -0.04 -0.84
N PRO A 616 21.64 -1.03 -0.77
CA PRO A 616 20.25 -0.90 -1.25
C PRO A 616 19.41 0.14 -0.50
N LEU A 617 19.87 0.63 0.66
CA LEU A 617 19.25 1.73 1.38
C LEU A 617 19.64 3.11 0.81
N ARG A 618 20.63 3.19 -0.08
CA ARG A 618 21.01 4.42 -0.76
C ARG A 618 20.26 4.59 -2.08
N GLY A 619 19.74 5.79 -2.28
CA GLY A 619 19.02 6.17 -3.49
C GLY A 619 19.07 7.66 -3.75
N THR A 620 18.22 8.12 -4.66
CA THR A 620 18.13 9.54 -5.03
C THR A 620 16.77 10.12 -4.66
N ASN A 621 16.70 11.44 -4.59
CA ASN A 621 15.45 12.21 -4.44
C ASN A 621 14.68 11.84 -3.17
N HIS A 622 15.38 11.44 -2.09
CA HIS A 622 14.77 11.02 -0.83
C HIS A 622 13.76 9.87 -0.98
N ARG A 623 13.92 9.05 -2.03
CA ARG A 623 13.12 7.84 -2.27
C ARG A 623 13.72 6.59 -1.62
N ALA A 624 14.86 6.72 -0.97
CA ALA A 624 15.48 5.70 -0.13
C ALA A 624 15.89 6.31 1.23
N PRO A 625 16.10 5.50 2.29
CA PRO A 625 16.40 6.03 3.61
C PRO A 625 17.71 6.81 3.70
N LEU A 626 18.67 6.49 2.82
CA LEU A 626 19.95 7.17 2.70
C LEU A 626 20.08 7.78 1.30
N GLU A 627 20.75 8.92 1.19
CA GLU A 627 21.07 9.51 -0.11
C GLU A 627 22.38 8.93 -0.65
N LEU A 628 22.49 8.79 -1.97
CA LEU A 628 23.77 8.50 -2.62
C LEU A 628 24.78 9.61 -2.32
N ILE A 629 26.02 9.19 -2.04
CA ILE A 629 27.16 10.09 -1.91
C ILE A 629 27.57 10.54 -3.32
N GLN A 630 27.57 11.85 -3.56
CA GLN A 630 28.02 12.45 -4.80
C GLN A 630 29.49 12.86 -4.70
N LEU A 631 30.19 12.99 -5.82
CA LEU A 631 31.56 13.53 -5.90
C LEU A 631 31.58 14.82 -6.72
N GLY A 632 30.67 15.75 -6.38
CA GLY A 632 30.54 17.04 -7.04
C GLY A 632 31.64 18.03 -6.63
N GLU A 633 31.48 19.30 -7.02
CA GLU A 633 32.46 20.35 -6.75
C GLU A 633 32.68 20.58 -5.24
N LEU A 634 31.62 20.51 -4.44
CA LEU A 634 31.69 20.71 -2.98
C LEU A 634 32.43 19.56 -2.30
N GLU A 635 32.17 18.31 -2.67
CA GLU A 635 32.91 17.17 -2.11
C GLU A 635 34.38 17.18 -2.50
N GLN A 636 34.69 17.57 -3.75
CA GLN A 636 36.07 17.71 -4.19
C GLN A 636 36.81 18.84 -3.47
N LEU A 637 36.13 19.94 -3.13
CA LEU A 637 36.69 21.00 -2.30
C LEU A 637 37.02 20.49 -0.89
N MET A 638 36.10 19.74 -0.28
CA MET A 638 36.31 19.13 1.04
C MET A 638 37.49 18.13 1.04
N LEU A 639 37.63 17.34 -0.03
CA LEU A 639 38.78 16.45 -0.21
C LEU A 639 40.09 17.24 -0.30
N LYS A 640 40.10 18.34 -1.08
CA LYS A 640 41.27 19.20 -1.25
C LYS A 640 41.74 19.80 0.06
N GLU A 641 40.83 20.21 0.94
CA GLU A 641 41.17 20.73 2.28
C GLU A 641 41.86 19.67 3.15
N GLN A 642 41.55 18.39 2.94
CA GLN A 642 42.22 17.26 3.59
C GLN A 642 43.48 16.80 2.84
N GLY A 643 43.89 17.49 1.78
CA GLY A 643 45.04 17.12 0.96
C GLY A 643 44.81 15.90 0.07
N LEU A 644 43.54 15.55 -0.20
CA LEU A 644 43.13 14.39 -0.98
C LEU A 644 42.45 14.82 -2.29
N THR A 645 42.31 13.85 -3.19
CA THR A 645 41.52 13.93 -4.43
C THR A 645 40.66 12.67 -4.55
N ILE A 646 39.73 12.64 -5.51
CA ILE A 646 38.91 11.44 -5.76
C ILE A 646 39.74 10.20 -6.15
N GLU A 647 40.94 10.41 -6.71
CA GLU A 647 41.89 9.36 -7.12
C GLU A 647 42.89 9.01 -6.01
N SER A 648 42.83 9.68 -4.86
CA SER A 648 43.71 9.37 -3.73
C SER A 648 43.28 8.05 -3.08
N VAL A 649 44.25 7.25 -2.63
CA VAL A 649 44.03 6.02 -1.86
C VAL A 649 44.24 6.35 -0.38
N PRO A 650 43.18 6.46 0.44
CA PRO A 650 43.32 6.81 1.85
C PRO A 650 43.91 5.64 2.64
N GLN A 651 44.64 5.95 3.71
CA GLN A 651 45.24 4.92 4.56
C GLN A 651 44.18 4.07 5.25
N ALA A 652 44.53 2.84 5.60
CA ALA A 652 43.67 1.93 6.35
C ALA A 652 43.14 2.61 7.63
N ASN A 653 41.82 2.62 7.80
CA ASN A 653 41.07 3.27 8.89
C ASN A 653 41.11 4.80 8.90
N GLN A 654 41.66 5.45 7.87
CA GLN A 654 41.53 6.90 7.70
C GLN A 654 40.08 7.22 7.29
N ILE A 655 39.37 7.98 8.13
CA ILE A 655 38.07 8.54 7.77
C ILE A 655 38.30 9.74 6.87
N VAL A 656 37.72 9.70 5.67
CA VAL A 656 37.74 10.80 4.71
C VAL A 656 36.35 11.40 4.65
N TYR A 657 36.23 12.66 5.08
CA TYR A 657 34.96 13.38 5.00
C TYR A 657 34.79 14.01 3.62
N LEU A 658 33.58 13.93 3.09
CA LEU A 658 33.20 14.47 1.78
C LEU A 658 32.31 15.71 1.95
N ARG A 659 31.72 15.89 3.13
CA ARG A 659 30.91 17.04 3.50
C ARG A 659 31.28 17.52 4.89
N GLU A 660 31.06 18.81 5.16
CA GLU A 660 31.18 19.36 6.51
C GLU A 660 29.90 19.16 7.33
N ASN A 661 28.72 19.22 6.68
CA ASN A 661 27.43 19.06 7.33
C ASN A 661 27.06 17.57 7.54
N SER A 662 26.42 17.27 8.67
CA SER A 662 25.97 15.94 9.08
C SER A 662 24.67 15.48 8.39
N ASN A 663 24.27 16.12 7.28
CA ASN A 663 22.97 15.86 6.67
C ASN A 663 22.94 14.53 5.90
N ILE A 664 21.94 13.70 6.19
CA ILE A 664 21.69 12.45 5.46
C ILE A 664 21.32 12.73 4.00
N SER A 665 20.62 13.85 3.75
CA SER A 665 20.25 14.32 2.41
C SER A 665 21.44 14.67 1.50
N THR A 666 22.65 14.74 2.05
CA THR A 666 23.90 14.96 1.30
C THR A 666 24.82 13.75 1.36
N GLY A 667 24.28 12.55 1.65
CA GLY A 667 25.03 11.29 1.70
C GLY A 667 25.61 10.95 3.07
N GLY A 668 25.26 11.70 4.12
CA GLY A 668 25.64 11.41 5.50
C GLY A 668 25.09 10.07 6.01
N ASP A 669 25.67 9.60 7.11
CA ASP A 669 25.31 8.33 7.74
C ASP A 669 24.42 8.56 8.98
N SER A 670 23.36 7.76 9.09
CA SER A 670 22.53 7.65 10.30
C SER A 670 22.99 6.45 11.15
N ILE A 671 23.35 6.71 12.41
CA ILE A 671 23.81 5.67 13.33
C ILE A 671 22.89 5.64 14.56
N ASP A 672 22.25 4.49 14.83
CA ASP A 672 21.46 4.30 16.05
C ASP A 672 22.37 4.21 17.27
N MET A 673 22.13 5.09 18.25
CA MET A 673 22.89 5.19 19.50
C MET A 673 21.97 4.99 20.73
N THR A 674 20.73 4.55 20.51
CA THR A 674 19.68 4.54 21.54
C THR A 674 20.07 3.78 22.81
N ASP A 675 20.71 2.63 22.65
CA ASP A 675 21.08 1.76 23.77
C ASP A 675 22.42 2.15 24.41
N GLU A 676 23.16 3.10 23.81
CA GLU A 676 24.47 3.57 24.31
C GLU A 676 24.36 4.77 25.25
N PHE A 677 23.21 5.45 25.28
CA PHE A 677 23.00 6.61 26.13
C PHE A 677 22.39 6.23 27.48
N SER A 678 22.86 6.90 28.53
CA SER A 678 22.32 6.76 29.87
C SER A 678 20.88 7.29 29.98
N GLU A 679 20.13 6.74 30.95
CA GLU A 679 18.77 7.19 31.26
C GLU A 679 18.70 8.66 31.69
N ALA A 680 19.81 9.24 32.17
CA ALA A 680 19.87 10.65 32.55
C ALA A 680 19.70 11.56 31.32
N TYR A 681 20.37 11.29 30.21
CA TYR A 681 20.18 12.03 28.95
C TYR A 681 18.77 11.87 28.40
N LYS A 682 18.23 10.64 28.47
CA LYS A 682 16.86 10.38 27.99
C LYS A 682 15.82 11.19 28.76
N LYS A 683 15.95 11.27 30.10
CA LYS A 683 15.08 12.10 30.95
C LYS A 683 15.19 13.59 30.63
N ILE A 684 16.39 14.08 30.30
CA ILE A 684 16.58 15.48 29.89
C ILE A 684 15.86 15.74 28.57
N ALA A 685 16.01 14.87 27.57
CA ALA A 685 15.31 14.99 26.30
C ALA A 685 13.78 14.99 26.48
N VAL A 686 13.25 14.06 27.28
CA VAL A 686 11.82 13.99 27.63
C VAL A 686 11.36 15.29 28.30
N SER A 687 12.04 15.72 29.36
CA SER A 687 11.65 16.92 30.12
C SER A 687 11.70 18.18 29.26
N ALA A 688 12.64 18.25 28.31
CA ALA A 688 12.74 19.37 27.37
C ALA A 688 11.60 19.38 26.35
N VAL A 689 11.20 18.21 25.84
CA VAL A 689 10.04 18.07 24.95
C VAL A 689 8.73 18.39 25.69
N GLU A 690 8.59 17.95 26.94
CA GLU A 690 7.47 18.30 27.82
C GLU A 690 7.38 19.81 28.08
N ALA A 691 8.53 20.49 28.28
CA ALA A 691 8.57 21.94 28.46
C ALA A 691 8.07 22.71 27.22
N LEU A 692 8.23 22.13 26.03
CA LEU A 692 7.68 22.67 24.77
C LEU A 692 6.20 22.29 24.55
N GLY A 693 5.64 21.42 25.39
CA GLY A 693 4.26 20.95 25.32
C GLY A 693 4.00 19.92 24.23
N ALA A 694 5.05 19.34 23.64
CA ALA A 694 4.93 18.40 22.52
C ALA A 694 4.78 16.96 22.99
N LYS A 695 4.05 16.17 22.20
CA LYS A 695 3.90 14.72 22.36
C LYS A 695 4.84 13.95 21.44
N ILE A 696 5.09 14.46 20.25
CA ILE A 696 6.07 13.88 19.32
C ILE A 696 7.07 14.97 18.96
N SER A 697 8.36 14.71 19.18
CA SER A 697 9.40 15.66 18.80
C SER A 697 10.76 15.01 18.64
N GLY A 698 11.54 15.53 17.69
CA GLY A 698 12.98 15.27 17.60
C GLY A 698 13.74 16.42 18.24
N ILE A 699 14.52 16.16 19.28
CA ILE A 699 15.32 17.17 19.98
C ILE A 699 16.80 16.93 19.75
N ASP A 700 17.51 17.95 19.29
CA ASP A 700 18.93 17.85 18.94
C ASP A 700 19.80 18.42 20.05
N LEU A 701 20.68 17.57 20.58
CA LEU A 701 21.62 17.88 21.65
C LEU A 701 23.05 17.83 21.10
N ILE A 702 23.85 18.83 21.43
CA ILE A 702 25.32 18.73 21.32
C ILE A 702 25.84 18.20 22.65
N ILE A 703 26.56 17.09 22.58
CA ILE A 703 27.10 16.36 23.74
C ILE A 703 28.62 16.21 23.51
N PRO A 704 29.47 16.91 24.28
CA PRO A 704 30.93 16.82 24.13
C PRO A 704 31.47 15.42 24.44
N ASP A 705 30.92 14.78 25.48
CA ASP A 705 31.27 13.43 25.91
C ASP A 705 30.04 12.79 26.55
N LYS A 706 29.55 11.71 25.94
CA LYS A 706 28.34 10.99 26.38
C LYS A 706 28.53 10.26 27.71
N GLU A 707 29.77 10.04 28.14
CA GLU A 707 30.07 9.36 29.41
C GLU A 707 29.95 10.29 30.62
N ILE A 708 29.89 11.62 30.40
CA ILE A 708 29.68 12.60 31.46
C ILE A 708 28.23 12.52 31.96
N ASP A 709 28.04 12.51 33.28
CA ASP A 709 26.72 12.57 33.90
C ASP A 709 26.11 13.97 33.80
N PRO A 710 25.04 14.15 33.01
CA PRO A 710 24.45 15.46 32.76
C PRO A 710 23.68 16.04 33.95
N THR A 711 23.48 15.27 35.02
CA THR A 711 22.88 15.75 36.27
C THR A 711 23.87 16.51 37.15
N THR A 712 25.17 16.30 36.95
CA THR A 712 26.23 16.90 37.78
C THR A 712 27.01 17.99 37.06
N ASP A 713 27.13 17.92 35.73
CA ASP A 713 27.83 18.92 34.92
C ASP A 713 26.88 19.68 33.99
N LYS A 714 26.77 20.99 34.21
CA LYS A 714 25.98 21.91 33.37
C LYS A 714 26.58 22.14 31.97
N LYS A 715 27.75 21.57 31.67
CA LYS A 715 28.39 21.58 30.34
C LYS A 715 28.29 20.23 29.62
N ALA A 716 27.63 19.23 30.21
CA ALA A 716 27.50 17.90 29.62
C ALA A 716 26.70 17.88 28.31
N TYR A 717 25.79 18.84 28.12
CA TYR A 717 25.01 18.96 26.88
C TYR A 717 24.61 20.41 26.61
N GLY A 718 24.19 20.68 25.38
CA GLY A 718 23.38 21.85 25.05
C GLY A 718 22.31 21.51 24.01
N ILE A 719 21.10 22.01 24.21
CA ILE A 719 19.97 21.81 23.29
C ILE A 719 20.05 22.86 22.19
N ILE A 720 20.13 22.41 20.94
CA ILE A 720 20.31 23.28 19.77
C ILE A 720 18.98 23.62 19.12
N GLU A 721 18.17 22.60 18.87
CA GLU A 721 16.89 22.71 18.18
C GLU A 721 15.91 21.64 18.64
N ALA A 722 14.63 21.90 18.40
CA ALA A 722 13.54 20.94 18.55
C ALA A 722 12.71 20.97 17.26
N ASN A 723 12.34 19.80 16.78
CA ASN A 723 11.64 19.59 15.52
C ASN A 723 10.26 18.98 15.81
N PHE A 724 9.20 19.62 15.30
CA PHE A 724 7.81 19.14 15.47
C PHE A 724 7.41 18.08 14.44
N ASN A 725 8.11 18.01 13.31
CA ASN A 725 7.94 16.98 12.28
C ASN A 725 9.28 16.27 12.03
N PRO A 726 9.78 15.47 12.99
CA PRO A 726 11.04 14.75 12.84
C PRO A 726 10.92 13.56 11.87
N ALA A 727 11.85 13.45 10.93
CA ALA A 727 11.89 12.33 9.99
C ALA A 727 12.05 10.98 10.73
N MET A 728 11.11 10.05 10.50
CA MET A 728 11.12 8.74 11.16
C MET A 728 11.89 7.68 10.36
N HIS A 729 11.84 7.73 9.03
CA HIS A 729 12.41 6.70 8.16
C HIS A 729 13.92 6.45 8.42
N MET A 730 14.69 7.50 8.73
CA MET A 730 16.12 7.39 9.07
C MET A 730 16.36 6.56 10.35
N HIS A 731 15.44 6.58 11.31
CA HIS A 731 15.52 5.76 12.52
C HIS A 731 15.06 4.32 12.25
N VAL A 732 14.14 4.11 11.31
CA VAL A 732 13.68 2.77 10.92
C VAL A 732 14.78 2.01 10.18
N TYR A 733 15.48 2.69 9.28
CA TYR A 733 16.55 2.12 8.45
C TYR A 733 17.83 2.96 8.60
N PRO A 734 18.55 2.83 9.74
CA PRO A 734 19.82 3.52 9.91
C PRO A 734 20.90 2.87 9.03
N PHE A 735 21.92 3.65 8.66
CA PHE A 735 23.14 3.11 8.03
C PHE A 735 23.84 2.09 8.94
N ALA A 736 23.91 2.37 10.24
CA ALA A 736 24.50 1.48 11.23
C ALA A 736 23.70 1.45 12.55
N GLY A 737 23.80 0.35 13.28
CA GLY A 737 23.06 0.12 14.52
C GLY A 737 21.69 -0.51 14.31
N LYS A 738 20.82 -0.46 15.32
CA LYS A 738 19.53 -1.14 15.32
C LYS A 738 18.41 -0.22 14.80
N GLY A 739 17.68 -0.68 13.79
CA GLY A 739 16.47 0.02 13.32
C GLY A 739 15.38 0.12 14.42
N ARG A 740 14.79 1.30 14.56
CA ARG A 740 13.74 1.65 15.52
C ARG A 740 12.46 2.00 14.76
N ARG A 741 11.42 1.16 14.87
CA ARG A 741 10.15 1.29 14.13
C ARG A 741 9.21 2.34 14.76
N LEU A 742 9.62 3.61 14.72
CA LEU A 742 8.93 4.73 15.38
C LEU A 742 7.47 4.92 14.93
N THR A 743 7.16 4.60 13.68
CA THR A 743 5.81 4.65 13.10
C THR A 743 4.81 3.77 13.87
N MET A 744 5.26 2.62 14.39
CA MET A 744 4.45 1.74 15.23
C MET A 744 4.17 2.36 16.60
N ASN A 745 5.13 3.11 17.17
CA ASN A 745 4.93 3.86 18.41
C ASN A 745 3.91 5.00 18.22
N VAL A 746 3.99 5.73 17.11
CA VAL A 746 2.98 6.74 16.77
C VAL A 746 1.61 6.10 16.61
N LEU A 747 1.51 4.97 15.90
CA LEU A 747 0.23 4.29 15.71
C LEU A 747 -0.38 3.82 17.04
N LYS A 748 0.44 3.29 17.97
CA LYS A 748 0.04 2.93 19.34
C LYS A 748 -0.45 4.11 20.16
N LEU A 749 0.20 5.27 20.03
CA LEU A 749 -0.23 6.50 20.69
C LEU A 749 -1.60 6.97 20.19
N LEU A 750 -1.88 6.78 18.89
CA LEU A 750 -3.17 7.15 18.30
C LEU A 750 -4.27 6.15 18.60
N TYR A 751 -3.97 4.85 18.56
CA TYR A 751 -4.94 3.77 18.68
C TYR A 751 -4.51 2.72 19.73
N PRO A 752 -4.44 3.08 21.02
CA PRO A 752 -4.08 2.12 22.06
C PRO A 752 -5.02 0.91 22.12
N GLU A 753 -6.27 1.05 21.68
CA GLU A 753 -7.27 -0.02 21.63
C GLU A 753 -7.00 -1.12 20.57
N VAL A 754 -6.07 -0.89 19.65
CA VAL A 754 -5.67 -1.87 18.62
C VAL A 754 -4.58 -2.83 19.12
N PHE A 755 -3.88 -2.46 20.22
CA PHE A 755 -2.71 -3.17 20.76
C PHE A 755 -2.98 -3.73 22.15
#